data_AF-A0A662Z6W6-F1
#
_entry.id   AF-A0A662Z6W6-F1
#
_cell.length_a   1.000
_cell.length_b   1.000
_cell.length_c   1.000
_cell.angle_alpha   90.00
_cell.angle_beta   90.00
_cell.angle_gamma   90.00
#
_symmetry.space_group_name_H-M   'P 1'
#
loop_
_entity.id
_entity.type
_entity.pdbx_description
1 polymer ?
#
loop_
_entity_poly.entity_id
_entity_poly.type
_entity_poly.pdbx_seq_one_letter_code
_entity_poly.pdbx_strand_id
1 'polypeptide(L)'
;MIDAKTVTAIVMCGLMYQHQAMASSDSSTYPSQTSTNYQHHDIHRLFSDLKESDKIFVSRNSLFRPYVVTDDDEIKELFTVRAKGIKVPSKKGSLEFSPSKMTWVNASSILSFLFRRYVADNQSFNVPFVASTDNDRSSRAFDQHYNASNLCAGMGYFESSLKNICAINNRDSFGLVEINYNPDIGLFSSKYRIRLIPENGIKESLSHKLFLTFASLIGMYSSHNQVGFSSPLSTFDYHLTGNNTFVTENTRFSDMQKNCVYDSISTCHFKFVGENTESLLANGKKIKSLSDFSSKNRFSIHFTKSGFPKFNLSNTLLSGSSYINYGFYNQAELEMFRDLGYNINASEFFGTSIYNSGTPENRGIYDITSSFTASNGEFRTFKQDKASIVPLSIATHVYGSYNDVTQSGIIASQGFGSIGIRIDGSRNRIIVPKSASIIENGESATGIAVTYGRNNIIDISGEVEANGVDGTALRFDFGSNVLSDLKEFRGSYRRVRTYDYLQRKIPKDQAESYNVPNNIRGPLVSTLNISGKITGRKYSIYIDDTAHVGDINITNKAKIYGDIVSKWNYYVSPDGNSFYSKAYNPKLLAGKLHFDAAYGDKLNVPFFIKKLATNINLGVKKKNKAKDFSSDNLIADNKSHVEIKGNIIGKTINLLSYGGVSDIVGLINLNRLYIKDSSVFIDSPKGNHNSVVEILDLSRGGQLDLTNGESQTFIVKDKASISSKSVICLDAVRDGTIIDDIKFEGSLFAPDGVVNIEPGISYNDIKRFSSDPKALLEFMNTFVRQANQKLDKYQAYTKFPKHLWYTQGEMGRSVNCSPRGCYIGDFINTYSNATKPLPMWRYILSIVGCILMLAFSVVLVRKTGSGRYG
;
A
#
# COMPACT_ATOMS: atom_id res chain seq x y z
N MET A 1 -5.67 63.72 -43.62
CA MET A 1 -7.09 63.54 -43.22
C MET A 1 -7.23 62.20 -42.49
N ILE A 2 -6.88 62.20 -41.21
CA ILE A 2 -7.38 61.31 -40.15
C ILE A 2 -7.41 62.25 -38.92
N ASP A 3 -8.53 62.26 -38.20
CA ASP A 3 -8.98 63.31 -37.28
C ASP A 3 -8.16 63.42 -35.98
N ALA A 4 -7.86 64.66 -35.58
CA ALA A 4 -7.12 65.04 -34.36
C ALA A 4 -7.90 64.76 -33.06
N LYS A 5 -9.19 64.37 -33.14
CA LYS A 5 -9.94 63.80 -32.00
C LYS A 5 -9.75 62.30 -31.80
N THR A 6 -9.19 61.57 -32.76
CA THR A 6 -8.96 60.11 -32.62
C THR A 6 -7.58 59.78 -32.02
N VAL A 7 -6.61 60.69 -32.12
CA VAL A 7 -5.26 60.50 -31.54
C VAL A 7 -5.22 60.86 -30.04
N THR A 8 -6.03 61.81 -29.58
CA THR A 8 -6.08 62.22 -28.16
C THR A 8 -6.87 61.23 -27.28
N ALA A 9 -7.80 60.46 -27.85
CA ALA A 9 -8.52 59.40 -27.13
C ALA A 9 -7.67 58.13 -26.89
N ILE A 10 -6.70 57.86 -27.76
CA ILE A 10 -5.82 56.69 -27.66
C ILE A 10 -4.65 56.94 -26.70
N VAL A 11 -4.23 58.20 -26.51
CA VAL A 11 -3.18 58.55 -25.54
C VAL A 11 -3.72 58.77 -24.12
N MET A 12 -5.00 59.12 -23.95
CA MET A 12 -5.64 59.26 -22.62
C MET A 12 -6.14 57.95 -21.99
N CYS A 13 -6.27 56.84 -22.74
CA CYS A 13 -6.46 55.51 -22.15
C CYS A 13 -5.13 54.81 -21.78
N GLY A 14 -3.99 55.31 -22.27
CA GLY A 14 -2.67 54.70 -22.05
C GLY A 14 -1.91 55.20 -20.82
N LEU A 15 -2.40 56.22 -20.11
CA LEU A 15 -1.64 56.90 -19.05
C LEU A 15 -2.37 57.03 -17.69
N MET A 16 -3.46 56.29 -17.48
CA MET A 16 -4.12 56.18 -16.16
C MET A 16 -4.00 54.81 -15.49
N TYR A 17 -3.24 53.86 -16.04
CA TYR A 17 -3.11 52.51 -15.48
C TYR A 17 -1.68 52.04 -15.17
N GLN A 18 -0.73 52.97 -15.02
CA GLN A 18 0.54 52.65 -14.36
C GLN A 18 0.94 53.78 -13.41
N HIS A 19 1.13 53.39 -12.14
CA HIS A 19 1.63 54.16 -11.00
C HIS A 19 0.63 54.92 -10.11
N GLN A 20 -0.18 54.17 -9.35
CA GLN A 20 -0.13 54.30 -7.89
C GLN A 20 0.00 52.90 -7.27
N ALA A 21 1.23 52.62 -6.89
CA ALA A 21 1.55 51.71 -5.81
C ALA A 21 0.91 52.21 -4.51
N MET A 22 0.55 51.24 -3.66
CA MET A 22 0.39 51.32 -2.21
C MET A 22 -1.05 51.44 -1.65
N ALA A 23 -1.34 50.39 -0.89
CA ALA A 23 -2.22 50.32 0.27
C ALA A 23 -3.70 49.96 0.05
N SER A 24 -3.97 48.73 0.48
CA SER A 24 -5.19 48.25 1.12
C SER A 24 -6.25 47.54 0.26
N SER A 25 -6.70 46.43 0.86
CA SER A 25 -7.83 45.56 0.51
C SER A 25 -7.72 44.71 -0.75
N ASP A 26 -7.04 43.56 -0.64
CA ASP A 26 -7.27 42.44 -1.56
C ASP A 26 -8.32 41.48 -0.96
N SER A 27 -9.57 41.78 -1.33
CA SER A 27 -10.70 40.89 -1.19
C SER A 27 -10.65 39.79 -2.26
N SER A 28 -10.84 38.56 -1.79
CA SER A 28 -11.08 37.33 -2.55
C SER A 28 -11.75 37.46 -3.92
N THR A 29 -11.07 36.98 -4.96
CA THR A 29 -11.68 36.25 -6.08
C THR A 29 -10.76 35.10 -6.50
N TYR A 30 -11.31 33.89 -6.50
CA TYR A 30 -10.68 32.68 -7.02
C TYR A 30 -10.71 32.73 -8.56
N PRO A 31 -9.60 32.49 -9.26
CA PRO A 31 -9.67 31.87 -10.59
C PRO A 31 -9.72 30.36 -10.41
N SER A 32 -10.70 29.73 -11.06
CA SER A 32 -10.74 28.28 -11.26
C SER A 32 -9.41 27.80 -11.85
N GLN A 33 -8.90 26.68 -11.33
CA GLN A 33 -7.79 25.96 -11.96
C GLN A 33 -8.22 25.59 -13.38
N THR A 34 -7.58 26.18 -14.38
CA THR A 34 -7.74 25.76 -15.77
C THR A 34 -7.18 24.35 -15.91
N SER A 35 -8.07 23.39 -16.14
CA SER A 35 -7.78 21.99 -16.42
C SER A 35 -7.10 21.85 -17.77
N THR A 36 -5.77 21.89 -17.81
CA THR A 36 -5.04 21.30 -18.94
C THR A 36 -5.02 19.79 -18.74
N ASN A 37 -6.00 19.11 -19.35
CA ASN A 37 -6.12 17.65 -19.36
C ASN A 37 -4.91 17.04 -20.07
N TYR A 38 -3.92 16.54 -19.32
CA TYR A 38 -2.94 15.61 -19.89
C TYR A 38 -3.65 14.31 -20.25
N GLN A 39 -3.53 13.88 -21.51
CA GLN A 39 -4.02 12.57 -21.90
C GLN A 39 -3.13 11.47 -21.29
N HIS A 40 -3.75 10.38 -20.87
CA HIS A 40 -3.13 9.18 -20.26
C HIS A 40 -1.90 8.65 -21.02
N HIS A 41 -1.75 8.97 -22.30
CA HIS A 41 -0.66 8.51 -23.17
C HIS A 41 0.69 9.22 -23.00
N ASP A 42 0.80 10.31 -22.20
CA ASP A 42 2.04 11.11 -22.12
C ASP A 42 2.70 11.17 -20.72
N ILE A 43 2.15 10.44 -19.74
CA ILE A 43 2.63 10.50 -18.34
C ILE A 43 4.05 9.94 -18.16
N HIS A 44 4.47 8.99 -18.99
CA HIS A 44 5.83 8.45 -18.93
C HIS A 44 6.90 9.43 -19.42
N ARG A 45 6.52 10.49 -20.18
CA ARG A 45 7.45 11.58 -20.51
C ARG A 45 7.84 12.42 -19.29
N LEU A 46 7.04 12.44 -18.22
CA LEU A 46 7.40 13.11 -16.96
C LEU A 46 8.68 12.55 -16.30
N PHE A 47 9.15 11.39 -16.78
CA PHE A 47 10.27 10.63 -16.25
C PHE A 47 11.49 10.60 -17.19
N SER A 48 11.46 11.26 -18.36
CA SER A 48 12.53 11.15 -19.38
C SER A 48 13.85 11.84 -19.02
N ASP A 49 13.82 12.80 -18.10
CA ASP A 49 14.90 13.79 -17.98
C ASP A 49 15.91 13.56 -16.83
N LEU A 50 15.79 12.52 -16.00
CA LEU A 50 16.46 12.56 -14.69
C LEU A 50 17.17 11.26 -14.31
N LYS A 51 18.51 11.25 -14.52
CA LYS A 51 19.47 10.30 -13.90
C LYS A 51 19.97 10.75 -12.51
N GLU A 52 19.46 11.87 -11.97
CA GLU A 52 20.07 12.60 -10.85
C GLU A 52 19.42 12.37 -9.47
N SER A 53 18.25 11.74 -9.36
CA SER A 53 17.50 11.60 -8.10
C SER A 53 18.28 10.84 -7.00
N ASP A 54 19.20 9.96 -7.38
CA ASP A 54 20.08 9.24 -6.44
C ASP A 54 21.22 10.10 -5.87
N LYS A 55 21.62 11.18 -6.56
CA LYS A 55 22.71 12.07 -6.09
C LYS A 55 22.21 13.17 -5.15
N ILE A 56 20.95 13.59 -5.25
CA ILE A 56 20.43 14.81 -4.60
C ILE A 56 20.31 14.66 -3.07
N PHE A 57 20.17 13.45 -2.52
CA PHE A 57 19.88 13.27 -1.08
C PHE A 57 21.04 12.72 -0.23
N VAL A 58 22.24 12.60 -0.81
CA VAL A 58 23.49 12.43 -0.04
C VAL A 58 24.21 13.78 -0.03
N SER A 59 23.63 14.77 0.65
CA SER A 59 24.24 16.09 0.77
C SER A 59 25.48 16.01 1.66
N ARG A 60 26.64 16.38 1.12
CA ARG A 60 27.85 16.68 1.93
C ARG A 60 27.67 17.93 2.80
N ASN A 61 26.65 18.75 2.52
CA ASN A 61 26.32 20.01 3.18
C ASN A 61 24.99 19.89 3.95
N SER A 62 24.91 18.92 4.87
CA SER A 62 23.78 18.80 5.79
C SER A 62 23.70 20.02 6.70
N LEU A 63 22.49 20.55 6.92
CA LEU A 63 22.19 21.60 7.89
C LEU A 63 22.56 21.17 9.31
N PHE A 64 22.48 19.87 9.60
CA PHE A 64 22.76 19.30 10.93
C PHE A 64 23.95 18.35 10.83
N ARG A 65 24.99 18.63 11.61
CA ARG A 65 26.18 17.79 11.78
C ARG A 65 26.16 17.16 13.16
N PRO A 66 25.53 15.99 13.32
CA PRO A 66 25.55 15.27 14.58
C PRO A 66 26.95 14.70 14.83
N TYR A 67 27.44 14.80 16.08
CA TYR A 67 28.63 14.07 16.53
C TYR A 67 28.31 13.34 17.84
N VAL A 68 28.79 12.11 17.97
CA VAL A 68 28.54 11.29 19.17
C VAL A 68 29.61 11.62 20.20
N VAL A 69 29.17 11.93 21.42
CA VAL A 69 30.04 12.20 22.56
C VAL A 69 30.06 10.98 23.46
N THR A 70 31.27 10.50 23.78
CA THR A 70 31.48 9.31 24.62
C THR A 70 32.33 9.58 25.85
N ASP A 71 33.07 10.69 25.88
CA ASP A 71 33.88 11.09 27.02
C ASP A 71 33.02 11.54 28.21
N ASP A 72 33.36 11.06 29.40
CA ASP A 72 32.58 11.27 30.61
C ASP A 72 32.54 12.72 31.08
N ASP A 73 33.67 13.42 30.95
CA ASP A 73 33.80 14.78 31.44
C ASP A 73 33.18 15.76 30.45
N GLU A 74 33.33 15.52 29.14
CA GLU A 74 32.60 16.25 28.10
C GLU A 74 31.07 16.07 28.26
N ILE A 75 30.58 14.85 28.53
CA ILE A 75 29.15 14.62 28.80
C ILE A 75 28.68 15.42 30.03
N LYS A 76 29.44 15.40 31.14
CA LYS A 76 29.08 16.16 32.35
C LYS A 76 29.01 17.66 32.06
N GLU A 77 29.96 18.19 31.30
CA GLU A 77 29.98 19.59 30.89
C GLU A 77 28.73 19.93 30.06
N LEU A 78 28.44 19.13 29.03
CA LEU A 78 27.27 19.32 28.16
C LEU A 78 25.95 19.34 28.95
N PHE A 79 25.75 18.40 29.88
CA PHE A 79 24.55 18.37 30.72
C PHE A 79 24.47 19.57 31.67
N THR A 80 25.60 19.97 32.26
CA THR A 80 25.67 21.14 33.17
C THR A 80 25.30 22.43 32.43
N VAL A 81 25.79 22.59 31.20
CA VAL A 81 25.59 23.81 30.41
C VAL A 81 24.21 23.82 29.73
N ARG A 82 23.81 22.72 29.08
CA ARG A 82 22.69 22.68 28.12
C ARG A 82 21.43 22.00 28.65
N ALA A 83 21.54 21.14 29.66
CA ALA A 83 20.43 20.43 30.29
C ALA A 83 20.31 20.79 31.78
N LYS A 84 20.42 22.08 32.12
CA LYS A 84 20.44 22.57 33.51
C LYS A 84 19.37 21.92 34.38
N GLY A 85 19.79 21.36 35.52
CA GLY A 85 18.91 20.66 36.47
C GLY A 85 18.59 19.20 36.09
N ILE A 86 19.07 18.70 34.95
CA ILE A 86 18.94 17.31 34.53
C ILE A 86 20.23 16.57 34.85
N LYS A 87 20.12 15.46 35.56
CA LYS A 87 21.28 14.60 35.87
C LYS A 87 21.80 13.93 34.58
N VAL A 88 23.12 13.75 34.53
CA VAL A 88 23.80 12.94 33.50
C VAL A 88 23.25 11.50 33.52
N PRO A 89 23.14 10.81 32.37
CA PRO A 89 22.78 9.40 32.31
C PRO A 89 23.69 8.54 33.19
N SER A 90 23.08 7.65 33.99
CA SER A 90 23.83 6.75 34.86
C SER A 90 24.44 5.59 34.08
N LYS A 91 23.73 5.11 33.04
CA LYS A 91 24.18 4.07 32.13
C LYS A 91 24.32 4.65 30.72
N LYS A 92 25.56 4.66 30.23
CA LYS A 92 25.86 5.08 28.86
C LYS A 92 25.51 3.97 27.87
N GLY A 93 24.86 4.36 26.80
CA GLY A 93 24.63 3.51 25.64
C GLY A 93 25.80 3.58 24.66
N SER A 94 25.67 2.83 23.57
CA SER A 94 26.57 2.92 22.41
C SER A 94 25.75 3.26 21.17
N LEU A 95 26.17 4.29 20.44
CA LEU A 95 25.65 4.56 19.10
C LEU A 95 26.69 4.09 18.09
N GLU A 96 26.31 3.18 17.21
CA GLU A 96 27.18 2.79 16.11
C GLU A 96 27.12 3.86 15.01
N PHE A 97 28.22 4.58 14.80
CA PHE A 97 28.41 5.47 13.66
C PHE A 97 29.22 4.72 12.59
N SER A 98 28.63 4.46 11.44
CA SER A 98 29.34 3.94 10.28
C SER A 98 28.83 4.67 9.03
N PRO A 99 29.72 5.09 8.12
CA PRO A 99 29.32 5.60 6.80
C PRO A 99 28.41 4.63 6.02
N SER A 100 28.49 3.32 6.28
CA SER A 100 27.61 2.29 5.69
C SER A 100 26.23 2.17 6.32
N LYS A 101 25.97 2.85 7.44
CA LYS A 101 24.67 2.88 8.13
C LYS A 101 23.98 4.22 7.84
N MET A 102 23.22 4.23 6.75
CA MET A 102 22.73 5.45 6.11
C MET A 102 21.63 6.20 6.90
N THR A 103 21.18 5.70 8.07
CA THR A 103 20.05 6.29 8.82
C THR A 103 20.29 7.76 9.20
N TRP A 104 21.49 8.09 9.71
CA TRP A 104 21.84 9.45 10.09
C TRP A 104 21.87 10.39 8.89
N VAL A 105 22.61 9.99 7.86
CA VAL A 105 22.73 10.75 6.61
C VAL A 105 21.36 11.00 6.00
N ASN A 106 20.50 9.97 5.93
CA ASN A 106 19.14 10.11 5.43
C ASN A 106 18.30 11.06 6.27
N ALA A 107 18.26 10.89 7.60
CA ALA A 107 17.47 11.74 8.48
C ALA A 107 17.91 13.20 8.39
N SER A 108 19.21 13.45 8.47
CA SER A 108 19.80 14.79 8.36
C SER A 108 19.57 15.41 6.97
N SER A 109 19.67 14.65 5.88
CA SER A 109 19.34 15.12 4.53
C SER A 109 17.86 15.48 4.39
N ILE A 110 16.95 14.67 4.91
CA ILE A 110 15.50 14.93 4.87
C ILE A 110 15.18 16.22 5.66
N LEU A 111 15.73 16.37 6.86
CA LEU A 111 15.55 17.59 7.66
C LEU A 111 16.16 18.81 6.97
N SER A 112 17.35 18.67 6.36
CA SER A 112 17.97 19.76 5.59
C SER A 112 17.10 20.18 4.41
N PHE A 113 16.48 19.22 3.71
CA PHE A 113 15.54 19.51 2.63
C PHE A 113 14.27 20.21 3.14
N LEU A 114 13.72 19.76 4.27
CA LEU A 114 12.53 20.34 4.91
C LEU A 114 12.77 21.79 5.31
N PHE A 115 13.94 22.09 5.88
CA PHE A 115 14.34 23.42 6.37
C PHE A 115 15.27 24.18 5.42
N ARG A 116 15.32 23.81 4.12
CA ARG A 116 16.27 24.38 3.15
C ARG A 116 16.21 25.90 2.98
N ARG A 117 15.06 26.52 3.27
CA ARG A 117 14.90 28.00 3.27
C ARG A 117 15.71 28.70 4.37
N TYR A 118 16.15 27.95 5.37
CA TYR A 118 16.99 28.41 6.48
C TYR A 118 18.47 28.05 6.30
N VAL A 119 18.81 27.33 5.24
CA VAL A 119 20.19 26.99 4.91
C VAL A 119 20.80 28.19 4.18
N ALA A 120 21.64 28.96 4.88
CA ALA A 120 22.58 29.85 4.21
C ALA A 120 23.75 29.03 3.66
N ASP A 121 24.23 29.34 2.45
CA ASP A 121 25.31 28.60 1.79
C ASP A 121 26.51 28.41 2.77
N ASN A 122 26.82 27.15 3.09
CA ASN A 122 27.90 26.66 3.96
C ASN A 122 27.77 26.76 5.50
N GLN A 123 26.61 27.09 6.09
CA GLN A 123 26.46 27.11 7.55
C GLN A 123 25.70 25.89 8.11
N SER A 124 26.35 25.08 8.94
CA SER A 124 25.77 23.89 9.60
C SER A 124 25.75 24.01 11.13
N PHE A 125 24.77 23.37 11.79
CA PHE A 125 24.68 23.26 13.25
C PHE A 125 25.39 21.99 13.73
N ASN A 126 26.39 22.15 14.59
CA ASN A 126 27.06 21.04 15.27
C ASN A 126 26.28 20.69 16.54
N VAL A 127 25.69 19.50 16.60
CA VAL A 127 24.84 19.08 17.73
C VAL A 127 25.42 17.81 18.35
N PRO A 128 25.78 17.82 19.65
CA PRO A 128 26.29 16.63 20.32
C PRO A 128 25.17 15.63 20.64
N PHE A 129 25.47 14.35 20.45
CA PHE A 129 24.60 13.23 20.75
C PHE A 129 25.21 12.37 21.85
N VAL A 130 24.42 12.14 22.91
CA VAL A 130 24.76 11.24 24.00
C VAL A 130 23.84 10.04 23.97
N ALA A 131 24.42 8.85 24.04
CA ALA A 131 23.70 7.60 24.08
C ALA A 131 23.43 7.19 25.54
N SER A 132 22.20 6.78 25.83
CA SER A 132 21.79 6.35 27.17
C SER A 132 21.01 5.05 27.10
N THR A 133 21.08 4.27 28.17
CA THR A 133 20.28 3.04 28.37
C THR A 133 19.59 3.02 29.73
N ASP A 134 19.32 4.19 30.30
CA ASP A 134 18.61 4.30 31.56
C ASP A 134 17.12 4.00 31.36
N ASN A 135 16.57 3.11 32.18
CA ASN A 135 15.18 2.65 32.05
C ASN A 135 14.14 3.76 32.27
N ASP A 136 14.45 4.75 33.10
CA ASP A 136 13.53 5.83 33.48
C ASP A 136 13.69 7.10 32.63
N ARG A 137 14.54 7.07 31.60
CA ARG A 137 14.80 8.21 30.71
C ARG A 137 14.09 8.06 29.37
N SER A 138 13.74 9.18 28.75
CA SER A 138 13.21 9.24 27.39
C SER A 138 14.27 9.84 26.46
N SER A 139 14.20 9.52 25.16
CA SER A 139 15.00 10.26 24.18
C SER A 139 14.49 11.70 24.14
N ARG A 140 15.38 12.68 24.32
CA ARG A 140 15.04 14.10 24.44
C ARG A 140 16.19 14.96 23.95
N ALA A 141 15.87 16.15 23.45
CA ALA A 141 16.86 17.19 23.27
C ALA A 141 16.72 18.29 24.33
N PHE A 142 17.85 18.85 24.70
CA PHE A 142 17.99 19.94 25.66
C PHE A 142 18.62 21.13 24.96
N ASP A 143 18.24 22.32 25.38
CA ASP A 143 18.82 23.55 24.88
C ASP A 143 18.78 24.63 25.96
N GLN A 144 19.62 25.65 25.80
CA GLN A 144 19.52 26.86 26.59
C GLN A 144 18.38 27.73 26.07
N HIS A 145 17.66 28.36 27.00
CA HIS A 145 16.51 29.20 26.69
C HIS A 145 16.81 30.65 27.06
N TYR A 146 16.29 31.59 26.26
CA TYR A 146 16.39 33.01 26.58
C TYR A 146 15.37 33.38 27.67
N ASN A 147 15.87 34.01 28.75
CA ASN A 147 15.06 34.52 29.85
C ASN A 147 14.86 36.05 29.78
N ALA A 148 15.48 36.72 28.80
CA ALA A 148 15.38 38.17 28.65
C ALA A 148 14.05 38.55 27.98
N SER A 149 13.43 39.65 28.42
CA SER A 149 12.20 40.22 27.84
C SER A 149 12.44 40.84 26.45
N ASN A 150 12.88 40.03 25.51
CA ASN A 150 13.09 40.38 24.11
C ASN A 150 12.29 39.43 23.21
N LEU A 151 12.39 39.59 21.89
CA LEU A 151 11.71 38.73 20.90
C LEU A 151 12.08 37.24 21.01
N CYS A 152 13.13 36.91 21.75
CA CYS A 152 13.61 35.54 21.93
C CYS A 152 13.22 34.92 23.26
N ALA A 153 12.56 35.67 24.15
CA ALA A 153 12.05 35.17 25.42
C ALA A 153 11.34 33.82 25.23
N GLY A 154 11.80 32.81 25.96
CA GLY A 154 11.23 31.48 25.95
C GLY A 154 11.61 30.59 24.76
N MET A 155 12.34 31.08 23.74
CA MET A 155 12.91 30.26 22.66
C MET A 155 14.23 29.60 23.07
N GLY A 156 14.47 28.41 22.53
CA GLY A 156 15.78 27.75 22.58
C GLY A 156 16.80 28.47 21.69
N TYR A 157 18.09 28.41 22.05
CA TYR A 157 19.18 29.01 21.29
C TYR A 157 19.29 28.44 19.86
N PHE A 158 19.05 27.13 19.71
CA PHE A 158 18.98 26.46 18.42
C PHE A 158 17.80 26.98 17.60
N GLU A 159 16.60 27.00 18.20
CA GLU A 159 15.37 27.47 17.57
C GLU A 159 15.51 28.93 17.09
N SER A 160 15.96 29.83 17.95
CA SER A 160 16.09 31.25 17.62
C SER A 160 17.14 31.50 16.53
N SER A 161 18.24 30.72 16.55
CA SER A 161 19.30 30.82 15.55
C SER A 161 18.85 30.24 14.21
N LEU A 162 18.11 29.13 14.20
CA LEU A 162 17.56 28.55 12.97
C LEU A 162 16.55 29.49 12.33
N LYS A 163 15.68 30.14 13.14
CA LYS A 163 14.71 31.14 12.68
C LYS A 163 15.35 32.48 12.29
N ASN A 164 16.65 32.68 12.55
CA ASN A 164 17.38 33.93 12.36
C ASN A 164 16.76 35.12 13.13
N ILE A 165 16.25 34.87 14.34
CA ILE A 165 15.66 35.90 15.22
C ILE A 165 16.70 36.42 16.22
N CYS A 166 17.37 35.50 16.94
CA CYS A 166 18.52 35.81 17.78
C CYS A 166 19.70 34.94 17.34
N ALA A 167 20.63 35.57 16.63
CA ALA A 167 21.85 34.90 16.18
C ALA A 167 22.88 34.85 17.32
N ILE A 168 23.44 33.66 17.54
CA ILE A 168 24.60 33.47 18.42
C ILE A 168 25.82 33.25 17.54
N ASN A 169 26.89 34.02 17.78
CA ASN A 169 28.11 33.97 16.97
C ASN A 169 28.89 32.64 17.12
N ASN A 170 28.67 31.88 18.20
CA ASN A 170 29.32 30.59 18.47
C ASN A 170 28.37 29.42 18.18
N ARG A 171 28.47 28.87 16.95
CA ARG A 171 27.58 27.80 16.46
C ARG A 171 27.97 26.38 16.85
N ASP A 172 29.02 26.22 17.65
CA ASP A 172 29.47 24.94 18.20
C ASP A 172 28.78 24.58 19.53
N SER A 173 27.94 25.48 20.04
CA SER A 173 27.37 25.43 21.38
C SER A 173 25.86 25.15 21.45
N PHE A 174 25.23 24.72 20.36
CA PHE A 174 23.77 24.56 20.33
C PHE A 174 23.32 23.16 20.72
N GLY A 175 22.32 23.09 21.60
CA GLY A 175 21.59 21.88 21.91
C GLY A 175 22.41 20.72 22.49
N LEU A 176 21.72 19.71 23.00
CA LEU A 176 22.26 18.43 23.41
C LEU A 176 21.18 17.39 23.15
N VAL A 177 21.47 16.37 22.35
CA VAL A 177 20.51 15.31 22.07
C VAL A 177 20.87 14.05 22.86
N GLU A 178 19.94 13.60 23.70
CA GLU A 178 20.04 12.30 24.35
C GLU A 178 19.20 11.27 23.60
N ILE A 179 19.86 10.23 23.08
CA ILE A 179 19.22 9.05 22.49
C ILE A 179 19.20 7.94 23.54
N ASN A 180 18.14 7.89 24.33
CA ASN A 180 17.90 6.76 25.24
C ASN A 180 17.26 5.58 24.50
N TYR A 181 17.71 4.36 24.72
CA TYR A 181 17.06 3.14 24.20
C TYR A 181 17.12 1.99 25.22
N ASN A 182 16.16 1.07 25.12
CA ASN A 182 16.15 -0.11 25.99
C ASN A 182 17.24 -1.11 25.54
N PRO A 183 18.19 -1.49 26.42
CA PRO A 183 19.29 -2.38 26.05
C PRO A 183 18.84 -3.83 25.75
N ASP A 184 17.77 -4.32 26.37
CA ASP A 184 17.21 -5.66 26.13
C ASP A 184 16.56 -5.78 24.75
N ILE A 185 16.06 -4.65 24.24
CA ILE A 185 15.40 -4.54 22.94
C ILE A 185 16.41 -4.18 21.84
N GLY A 186 17.34 -3.28 22.17
CA GLY A 186 18.34 -2.74 21.25
C GLY A 186 17.78 -1.72 20.25
N LEU A 187 18.69 -1.17 19.45
CA LEU A 187 18.41 -0.09 18.52
C LEU A 187 18.62 -0.53 17.07
N PHE A 188 17.67 -0.21 16.20
CA PHE A 188 17.71 -0.47 14.77
C PHE A 188 18.17 0.77 14.01
N SER A 189 19.19 0.58 13.18
CA SER A 189 19.60 1.52 12.15
C SER A 189 19.39 0.85 10.80
N SER A 190 18.63 1.51 9.92
CA SER A 190 18.44 1.07 8.55
C SER A 190 19.79 1.05 7.82
N LYS A 191 20.05 -0.08 7.15
CA LYS A 191 21.17 -0.22 6.20
C LYS A 191 20.92 0.56 4.91
N TYR A 192 19.66 0.78 4.58
CA TYR A 192 19.21 1.48 3.37
C TYR A 192 18.57 2.83 3.74
N ARG A 193 17.70 3.35 2.87
CA ARG A 193 16.95 4.58 3.13
C ARG A 193 15.90 4.40 4.21
N ILE A 194 15.52 5.51 4.85
CA ILE A 194 14.35 5.57 5.73
C ILE A 194 13.09 5.34 4.87
N ARG A 195 12.05 4.71 5.42
CA ARG A 195 10.79 4.40 4.75
C ARG A 195 9.62 4.98 5.54
N LEU A 196 8.54 5.38 4.87
CA LEU A 196 7.32 5.89 5.52
C LEU A 196 6.59 4.83 6.37
N ILE A 197 6.69 3.56 5.95
CA ILE A 197 6.25 2.37 6.68
C ILE A 197 7.49 1.78 7.38
N PRO A 198 7.59 1.82 8.72
CA PRO A 198 8.77 1.36 9.43
C PRO A 198 8.98 -0.15 9.34
N GLU A 199 10.25 -0.58 9.40
CA GLU A 199 10.67 -1.99 9.28
C GLU A 199 11.72 -2.38 10.35
N ASN A 200 11.74 -1.67 11.48
CA ASN A 200 12.69 -1.87 12.58
C ASN A 200 12.45 -3.18 13.37
N GLY A 201 11.31 -3.82 13.16
CA GLY A 201 10.93 -5.09 13.77
C GLY A 201 10.96 -5.06 15.30
N ILE A 202 11.61 -6.08 15.88
CA ILE A 202 11.73 -6.26 17.33
C ILE A 202 12.63 -5.23 18.04
N LYS A 203 13.32 -4.33 17.32
CA LYS A 203 14.22 -3.32 17.89
C LYS A 203 13.56 -1.95 17.91
N GLU A 204 14.06 -1.00 18.69
CA GLU A 204 13.60 0.40 18.63
C GLU A 204 14.17 1.11 17.39
N SER A 205 13.42 2.01 16.76
CA SER A 205 13.90 2.74 15.58
C SER A 205 14.79 3.93 15.95
N LEU A 206 16.02 3.97 15.43
CA LEU A 206 16.90 5.13 15.56
C LEU A 206 16.30 6.36 14.88
N SER A 207 15.82 6.24 13.63
CA SER A 207 15.29 7.40 12.88
C SER A 207 14.13 8.08 13.60
N HIS A 208 13.25 7.28 14.24
CA HIS A 208 12.19 7.83 15.07
C HIS A 208 12.73 8.68 16.22
N LYS A 209 13.75 8.18 16.95
CA LYS A 209 14.37 8.94 18.03
C LYS A 209 14.96 10.25 17.51
N LEU A 210 15.59 10.25 16.34
CA LEU A 210 16.16 11.46 15.73
C LEU A 210 15.11 12.51 15.45
N PHE A 211 14.04 12.13 14.74
CA PHE A 211 12.96 13.06 14.42
C PHE A 211 12.20 13.51 15.69
N LEU A 212 12.03 12.64 16.67
CA LEU A 212 11.42 12.99 17.96
C LEU A 212 12.26 14.06 18.69
N THR A 213 13.57 13.83 18.84
CA THR A 213 14.46 14.76 19.53
C THR A 213 14.66 16.05 18.74
N PHE A 214 14.68 15.97 17.40
CA PHE A 214 14.79 17.14 16.56
C PHE A 214 13.61 18.08 16.73
N ALA A 215 12.38 17.55 16.80
CA ALA A 215 11.19 18.35 17.08
C ALA A 215 11.33 19.14 18.39
N SER A 216 11.99 18.57 19.40
CA SER A 216 12.26 19.25 20.67
C SER A 216 13.20 20.45 20.49
N LEU A 217 14.25 20.33 19.67
CA LEU A 217 15.21 21.41 19.41
C LEU A 217 14.59 22.60 18.66
N ILE A 218 13.56 22.35 17.87
CA ILE A 218 12.90 23.36 17.04
C ILE A 218 11.64 23.94 17.70
N GLY A 219 11.51 23.87 19.02
CA GLY A 219 10.43 24.57 19.72
C GLY A 219 9.26 23.69 20.17
N MET A 220 9.28 22.37 19.93
CA MET A 220 8.27 21.46 20.50
C MET A 220 8.62 21.06 21.94
N TYR A 221 8.65 22.04 22.85
CA TYR A 221 8.79 21.86 24.29
C TYR A 221 7.83 22.81 25.01
N SER A 222 7.73 22.70 26.32
CA SER A 222 6.86 23.57 27.11
C SER A 222 7.59 24.06 28.36
N SER A 223 7.47 25.34 28.66
CA SER A 223 8.03 26.01 29.84
C SER A 223 7.11 25.80 31.04
N HIS A 224 6.87 24.55 31.44
CA HIS A 224 5.99 24.24 32.57
C HIS A 224 6.69 23.40 33.64
N ASN A 225 6.16 23.45 34.85
CA ASN A 225 6.53 22.60 35.98
C ASN A 225 5.30 21.81 36.46
N GLN A 226 5.41 21.11 37.59
CA GLN A 226 4.31 20.29 38.12
C GLN A 226 3.06 21.09 38.55
N VAL A 227 3.19 22.40 38.75
CA VAL A 227 2.13 23.31 39.21
C VAL A 227 1.48 24.06 38.04
N GLY A 228 2.26 24.45 37.03
CA GLY A 228 1.77 25.23 35.90
C GLY A 228 2.86 25.76 34.98
N PHE A 229 2.49 26.71 34.14
CA PHE A 229 3.39 27.34 33.17
C PHE A 229 4.25 28.42 33.83
N SER A 230 5.50 28.52 33.41
CA SER A 230 6.51 29.45 33.93
C SER A 230 6.72 30.61 32.94
N SER A 231 7.25 31.72 33.45
CA SER A 231 7.72 32.84 32.61
C SER A 231 9.20 32.67 32.26
N PRO A 232 9.62 32.92 31.01
CA PRO A 232 8.78 33.18 29.83
C PRO A 232 8.14 31.89 29.26
N LEU A 233 6.99 32.03 28.61
CA LEU A 233 6.35 30.94 27.86
C LEU A 233 7.21 30.52 26.66
N SER A 234 7.23 29.23 26.35
CA SER A 234 7.83 28.75 25.09
C SER A 234 6.98 29.13 23.87
N THR A 235 7.57 29.08 22.67
CA THR A 235 6.81 29.27 21.42
C THR A 235 5.61 28.32 21.34
N PHE A 236 5.75 27.06 21.75
CA PHE A 236 4.66 26.10 21.76
C PHE A 236 3.55 26.43 22.78
N ASP A 237 3.90 26.95 23.96
CA ASP A 237 2.91 27.27 25.01
C ASP A 237 1.92 28.34 24.55
N TYR A 238 2.34 29.30 23.72
CA TYR A 238 1.45 30.31 23.13
C TYR A 238 0.35 29.73 22.26
N HIS A 239 0.52 28.50 21.76
CA HIS A 239 -0.48 27.78 20.97
C HIS A 239 -1.37 26.86 21.83
N LEU A 240 -1.21 26.85 23.15
CA LEU A 240 -2.00 25.99 24.02
C LEU A 240 -3.22 26.71 24.60
N THR A 241 -4.33 25.98 24.62
CA THR A 241 -5.55 26.40 25.32
C THR A 241 -6.00 25.33 26.31
N GLY A 242 -6.50 25.78 27.46
CA GLY A 242 -7.20 24.99 28.47
C GLY A 242 -8.58 25.61 28.72
N ASN A 243 -9.65 24.81 28.68
CA ASN A 243 -11.05 25.30 28.71
C ASN A 243 -11.31 26.44 27.70
N ASN A 244 -10.73 26.34 26.49
CA ASN A 244 -10.79 27.34 25.42
C ASN A 244 -10.17 28.71 25.74
N THR A 245 -9.44 28.84 26.85
CA THR A 245 -8.64 30.04 27.17
C THR A 245 -7.18 29.76 26.89
N PHE A 246 -6.45 30.72 26.30
CA PHE A 246 -5.02 30.58 26.05
C PHE A 246 -4.24 30.50 27.36
N VAL A 247 -3.18 29.70 27.34
CA VAL A 247 -2.19 29.65 28.41
C VAL A 247 -1.47 31.00 28.50
N THR A 248 -1.34 31.53 29.71
CA THR A 248 -0.52 32.72 29.99
C THR A 248 0.58 32.38 31.00
N GLU A 249 1.57 33.26 31.13
CA GLU A 249 2.63 33.10 32.13
C GLU A 249 2.06 32.92 33.54
N ASN A 250 2.64 32.00 34.31
CA ASN A 250 2.25 31.68 35.69
C ASN A 250 0.82 31.09 35.82
N THR A 251 0.18 30.69 34.71
CA THR A 251 -1.09 29.96 34.75
C THR A 251 -0.89 28.61 35.43
N ARG A 252 -1.63 28.35 36.51
CA ARG A 252 -1.61 27.06 37.19
C ARG A 252 -2.52 26.06 36.49
N PHE A 253 -2.12 24.80 36.49
CA PHE A 253 -2.95 23.73 35.92
C PHE A 253 -4.30 23.59 36.61
N SER A 254 -4.35 23.81 37.93
CA SER A 254 -5.59 23.81 38.72
C SER A 254 -6.59 24.87 38.28
N ASP A 255 -6.10 26.01 37.80
CA ASP A 255 -6.93 27.15 37.40
C ASP A 255 -7.58 26.88 36.02
N MET A 256 -6.90 26.11 35.17
CA MET A 256 -7.46 25.68 33.90
C MET A 256 -8.36 24.46 34.04
N GLN A 257 -7.96 23.45 34.82
CA GLN A 257 -8.70 22.20 34.96
C GLN A 257 -8.58 21.63 36.37
N LYS A 258 -9.71 21.62 37.12
CA LYS A 258 -9.78 21.25 38.55
C LYS A 258 -9.14 19.90 38.93
N ASN A 259 -9.05 18.96 37.98
CA ASN A 259 -8.52 17.62 38.22
C ASN A 259 -7.25 17.32 37.40
N CYS A 260 -6.60 18.32 36.79
CA CYS A 260 -5.43 18.10 35.93
C CYS A 260 -4.23 17.59 36.75
N VAL A 261 -3.96 16.28 36.66
CA VAL A 261 -2.78 15.63 37.19
C VAL A 261 -1.72 15.56 36.10
N TYR A 262 -0.52 16.06 36.42
CA TYR A 262 0.62 16.29 35.54
C TYR A 262 0.95 15.18 34.52
N ASP A 263 0.72 13.91 34.88
CA ASP A 263 1.17 12.74 34.14
C ASP A 263 0.05 11.91 33.49
N SER A 264 -1.21 12.36 33.53
CA SER A 264 -2.34 11.63 32.97
C SER A 264 -2.99 12.30 31.76
N ILE A 265 -3.02 11.52 30.65
CA ILE A 265 -3.82 11.78 29.43
C ILE A 265 -5.30 12.04 29.75
N SER A 266 -5.82 11.48 30.85
CA SER A 266 -7.24 11.53 31.18
C SER A 266 -7.68 12.78 31.94
N THR A 267 -6.74 13.63 32.38
CA THR A 267 -7.07 14.73 33.30
C THR A 267 -6.70 16.12 32.81
N CYS A 268 -5.74 16.22 31.89
CA CYS A 268 -5.27 17.48 31.32
C CYS A 268 -5.58 17.54 29.81
N HIS A 269 -6.72 18.14 29.44
CA HIS A 269 -7.17 18.27 28.04
C HIS A 269 -6.72 19.61 27.43
N PHE A 270 -5.41 19.77 27.23
CA PHE A 270 -4.92 20.90 26.44
C PHE A 270 -5.25 20.71 24.96
N LYS A 271 -5.45 21.82 24.26
CA LYS A 271 -5.66 21.84 22.81
C LYS A 271 -4.64 22.75 22.15
N PHE A 272 -3.99 22.26 21.11
CA PHE A 272 -3.13 23.06 20.25
C PHE A 272 -4.00 23.89 19.29
N VAL A 273 -3.63 25.16 19.11
CA VAL A 273 -4.34 26.15 18.30
C VAL A 273 -3.35 26.82 17.37
N GLY A 274 -3.57 26.70 16.07
CA GLY A 274 -2.77 27.38 15.07
C GLY A 274 -3.49 27.41 13.72
N GLU A 275 -3.19 28.43 12.93
CA GLU A 275 -3.90 28.71 11.67
C GLU A 275 -3.79 27.52 10.70
N ASN A 276 -2.58 26.96 10.56
CA ASN A 276 -2.31 25.89 9.60
C ASN A 276 -2.90 24.56 10.08
N THR A 277 -2.73 24.22 11.36
CA THR A 277 -3.30 23.00 11.94
C THR A 277 -4.83 23.02 11.97
N GLU A 278 -5.48 24.15 12.23
CA GLU A 278 -6.95 24.26 12.17
C GLU A 278 -7.46 24.28 10.73
N SER A 279 -6.74 24.90 9.78
CA SER A 279 -7.08 24.84 8.35
C SER A 279 -7.12 23.40 7.83
N LEU A 280 -6.18 22.56 8.27
CA LEU A 280 -6.15 21.13 7.94
C LEU A 280 -7.42 20.39 8.41
N LEU A 281 -8.02 20.80 9.53
CA LEU A 281 -9.22 20.18 10.10
C LEU A 281 -10.54 20.76 9.54
N ALA A 282 -10.49 21.94 8.91
CA ALA A 282 -11.66 22.75 8.55
C ALA A 282 -12.36 22.38 7.22
N ASN A 283 -12.11 21.20 6.64
CA ASN A 283 -12.76 20.74 5.39
C ASN A 283 -12.64 21.75 4.23
N GLY A 284 -11.51 22.44 4.08
CA GLY A 284 -11.29 23.37 2.95
C GLY A 284 -12.05 24.71 3.03
N LYS A 285 -12.70 25.04 4.15
CA LYS A 285 -13.16 26.42 4.40
C LYS A 285 -11.93 27.30 4.67
N LYS A 286 -11.72 28.34 3.85
CA LYS A 286 -10.75 29.40 4.16
C LYS A 286 -11.23 30.13 5.41
N ILE A 287 -10.45 30.04 6.48
CA ILE A 287 -10.72 30.71 7.76
C ILE A 287 -10.22 32.15 7.61
N LYS A 288 -11.06 33.14 7.97
CA LYS A 288 -10.70 34.57 7.87
C LYS A 288 -10.51 35.25 9.23
N SER A 289 -10.89 34.59 10.35
CA SER A 289 -10.80 35.16 11.69
C SER A 289 -10.71 34.08 12.78
N LEU A 290 -9.98 34.40 13.87
CA LEU A 290 -9.89 33.62 15.11
C LEU A 290 -11.26 33.43 15.82
N SER A 291 -12.28 34.19 15.43
CA SER A 291 -13.64 34.12 16.00
C SER A 291 -14.54 33.06 15.37
N ASP A 292 -14.16 32.48 14.22
CA ASP A 292 -14.97 31.48 13.50
C ASP A 292 -14.80 30.05 14.08
N PHE A 293 -14.04 29.91 15.16
CA PHE A 293 -13.74 28.61 15.78
C PHE A 293 -14.92 28.05 16.55
N SER A 294 -15.66 27.15 15.90
CA SER A 294 -16.39 26.08 16.59
C SER A 294 -15.42 25.28 17.45
N SER A 295 -15.60 25.30 18.77
CA SER A 295 -14.74 24.73 19.83
C SER A 295 -14.48 23.20 19.76
N LYS A 296 -14.86 22.52 18.67
CA LYS A 296 -14.92 21.05 18.59
C LYS A 296 -13.72 20.36 17.92
N ASN A 297 -12.99 21.00 16.99
CA ASN A 297 -11.96 20.30 16.20
C ASN A 297 -10.57 20.91 16.35
N ARG A 298 -9.89 20.60 17.46
CA ARG A 298 -8.48 20.95 17.72
C ARG A 298 -7.71 19.71 18.16
N PHE A 299 -6.43 19.64 17.85
CA PHE A 299 -5.61 18.54 18.32
C PHE A 299 -5.40 18.61 19.84
N SER A 300 -5.76 17.54 20.55
CA SER A 300 -5.48 17.45 21.98
C SER A 300 -4.00 17.17 22.23
N ILE A 301 -3.46 17.81 23.27
CA ILE A 301 -2.10 17.66 23.75
C ILE A 301 -2.12 17.11 25.17
N HIS A 302 -1.17 16.24 25.48
CA HIS A 302 -0.84 15.85 26.85
C HIS A 302 0.67 15.93 27.06
N PHE A 303 1.09 16.01 28.32
CA PHE A 303 2.50 16.01 28.69
C PHE A 303 2.88 14.63 29.24
N THR A 304 4.08 14.16 28.87
CA THR A 304 4.66 12.95 29.47
C THR A 304 5.20 13.26 30.88
N LYS A 305 5.54 12.23 31.66
CA LYS A 305 6.25 12.39 32.95
C LYS A 305 7.53 13.23 32.87
N SER A 306 8.15 13.28 31.69
CA SER A 306 9.34 14.09 31.43
C SER A 306 9.04 15.54 31.04
N GLY A 307 7.77 15.94 31.00
CA GLY A 307 7.30 17.26 30.54
C GLY A 307 7.28 17.41 29.01
N PHE A 308 7.52 16.34 28.24
CA PHE A 308 7.50 16.43 26.77
C PHE A 308 6.05 16.46 26.24
N PRO A 309 5.67 17.43 25.38
CA PRO A 309 4.34 17.50 24.77
C PRO A 309 4.11 16.37 23.76
N LYS A 310 2.89 15.82 23.71
CA LYS A 310 2.50 14.74 22.80
C LYS A 310 1.12 15.00 22.22
N PHE A 311 1.00 14.78 20.92
CA PHE A 311 -0.30 14.80 20.25
C PHE A 311 -1.15 13.58 20.63
N ASN A 312 -2.45 13.78 20.78
CA ASN A 312 -3.43 12.70 20.80
C ASN A 312 -3.84 12.30 19.38
N LEU A 313 -2.84 11.99 18.57
CA LEU A 313 -2.99 11.41 17.23
C LEU A 313 -2.76 9.90 17.32
N SER A 314 -3.41 9.14 16.45
CA SER A 314 -3.22 7.70 16.37
C SER A 314 -1.97 7.39 15.56
N ASN A 315 -1.01 6.76 16.21
CA ASN A 315 0.16 6.12 15.61
C ASN A 315 1.15 7.02 14.86
N THR A 316 1.11 8.34 15.06
CA THR A 316 2.03 9.30 14.42
C THR A 316 3.30 9.51 15.24
N LEU A 317 4.32 10.12 14.64
CA LEU A 317 5.67 10.20 15.20
C LEU A 317 5.74 10.99 16.52
N LEU A 318 4.99 12.10 16.61
CA LEU A 318 4.92 12.98 17.77
C LEU A 318 3.70 12.69 18.66
N SER A 319 3.03 11.56 18.43
CA SER A 319 1.91 11.12 19.26
C SER A 319 2.36 10.45 20.57
N GLY A 320 1.44 10.38 21.52
CA GLY A 320 1.58 9.55 22.74
C GLY A 320 1.12 8.10 22.55
N SER A 321 0.95 7.62 21.32
CA SER A 321 0.51 6.25 21.06
C SER A 321 1.56 5.22 21.50
N SER A 322 1.11 4.08 22.04
CA SER A 322 1.98 2.93 22.33
C SER A 322 2.38 2.14 21.07
N TYR A 323 1.73 2.44 19.94
CA TYR A 323 2.02 1.87 18.64
C TYR A 323 2.18 3.02 17.63
N ILE A 324 3.35 3.18 17.04
CA ILE A 324 3.65 4.25 16.08
C ILE A 324 4.21 3.60 14.81
N ASN A 325 3.55 3.78 13.67
CA ASN A 325 3.90 3.16 12.39
C ASN A 325 4.19 4.21 11.30
N TYR A 326 4.83 5.30 11.72
CA TYR A 326 5.27 6.38 10.85
C TYR A 326 6.80 6.49 10.89
N GLY A 327 7.43 6.48 9.72
CA GLY A 327 8.88 6.68 9.60
C GLY A 327 9.31 8.15 9.50
N PHE A 328 8.38 9.07 9.29
CA PHE A 328 8.59 10.53 9.19
C PHE A 328 7.36 11.28 9.71
N TYR A 329 7.46 12.61 9.83
CA TYR A 329 6.35 13.46 10.29
C TYR A 329 5.13 13.34 9.38
N ASN A 330 3.93 13.34 9.96
CA ASN A 330 2.70 13.46 9.18
C ASN A 330 2.38 14.93 8.85
N GLN A 331 1.35 15.19 8.03
CA GLN A 331 1.02 16.57 7.66
C GLN A 331 0.66 17.42 8.88
N ALA A 332 -0.15 16.92 9.82
CA ALA A 332 -0.51 17.67 11.03
C ALA A 332 0.71 18.14 11.85
N GLU A 333 1.73 17.29 11.95
CA GLU A 333 3.00 17.60 12.63
C GLU A 333 3.82 18.64 11.86
N LEU A 334 3.80 18.62 10.51
CA LEU A 334 4.42 19.66 9.68
C LEU A 334 3.67 21.00 9.76
N GLU A 335 2.33 20.99 9.74
CA GLU A 335 1.54 22.22 9.90
C GLU A 335 1.75 22.83 11.30
N MET A 336 1.95 22.02 12.33
CA MET A 336 2.34 22.52 13.66
C MET A 336 3.68 23.26 13.59
N PHE A 337 4.70 22.74 12.88
CA PHE A 337 5.95 23.48 12.71
C PHE A 337 5.72 24.82 12.01
N ARG A 338 4.79 24.90 11.05
CA ARG A 338 4.43 26.18 10.42
C ARG A 338 3.77 27.14 11.40
N ASP A 339 2.89 26.63 12.27
CA ASP A 339 2.29 27.42 13.35
C ASP A 339 3.32 27.90 14.38
N LEU A 340 4.37 27.11 14.65
CA LEU A 340 5.52 27.54 15.47
C LEU A 340 6.42 28.58 14.78
N GLY A 341 6.10 29.01 13.55
CA GLY A 341 6.81 30.07 12.83
C GLY A 341 7.85 29.58 11.81
N TYR A 342 7.84 28.30 11.43
CA TYR A 342 8.73 27.80 10.37
C TYR A 342 8.12 27.93 8.97
N ASN A 343 8.88 28.52 8.06
CA ASN A 343 8.60 28.65 6.64
C ASN A 343 8.99 27.37 5.89
N ILE A 344 8.30 26.28 6.20
CA ILE A 344 8.42 25.00 5.49
C ILE A 344 7.24 24.82 4.52
N ASN A 345 7.44 24.05 3.46
CA ASN A 345 6.39 23.74 2.51
C ASN A 345 5.83 22.32 2.75
N ALA A 346 4.81 22.20 3.60
CA ALA A 346 4.19 20.91 3.89
C ALA A 346 3.54 20.26 2.64
N SER A 347 3.12 21.08 1.66
CA SER A 347 2.47 20.59 0.44
C SER A 347 3.39 19.84 -0.53
N GLU A 348 4.71 19.97 -0.36
CA GLU A 348 5.69 19.13 -1.08
C GLU A 348 5.72 17.69 -0.57
N PHE A 349 5.44 17.50 0.72
CA PHE A 349 5.38 16.19 1.34
C PHE A 349 3.98 15.60 1.33
N PHE A 350 2.93 16.43 1.37
CA PHE A 350 1.54 15.98 1.42
C PHE A 350 0.68 16.71 0.39
N GLY A 351 0.16 15.99 -0.61
CA GLY A 351 -0.69 16.59 -1.64
C GLY A 351 -2.09 16.94 -1.12
N THR A 352 -2.87 15.93 -0.74
CA THR A 352 -4.21 16.06 -0.16
C THR A 352 -4.35 15.15 1.06
N SER A 353 -4.79 15.69 2.19
CA SER A 353 -5.03 14.91 3.40
C SER A 353 -6.46 15.01 3.90
N ILE A 354 -7.02 13.86 4.29
CA ILE A 354 -8.39 13.70 4.78
C ILE A 354 -8.33 13.20 6.22
N TYR A 355 -8.39 14.13 7.17
CA TYR A 355 -8.37 13.83 8.61
C TYR A 355 -9.76 13.53 9.18
N ASN A 356 -10.80 14.11 8.59
CA ASN A 356 -12.16 13.95 9.09
C ASN A 356 -12.70 12.55 8.80
N SER A 357 -13.51 12.06 9.75
CA SER A 357 -14.18 10.78 9.64
C SER A 357 -15.67 10.99 9.40
N GLY A 358 -16.25 10.23 8.47
CA GLY A 358 -17.70 10.06 8.38
C GLY A 358 -18.22 9.09 9.43
N THR A 359 -19.47 8.66 9.25
CA THR A 359 -20.11 7.57 10.00
C THR A 359 -20.64 6.52 9.02
N PRO A 360 -21.08 5.33 9.50
CA PRO A 360 -21.74 4.35 8.63
C PRO A 360 -22.93 4.94 7.84
N GLU A 361 -23.67 5.86 8.46
CA GLU A 361 -24.88 6.50 7.89
C GLU A 361 -24.53 7.70 7.02
N ASN A 362 -23.51 8.48 7.42
CA ASN A 362 -23.09 9.71 6.75
C ASN A 362 -21.60 9.64 6.43
N ARG A 363 -21.27 9.00 5.31
CA ARG A 363 -19.89 8.85 4.85
C ARG A 363 -19.34 10.18 4.32
N GLY A 364 -18.06 10.45 4.54
CA GLY A 364 -17.38 11.57 3.90
C GLY A 364 -17.18 11.29 2.41
N ILE A 365 -17.41 12.25 1.53
CA ILE A 365 -17.26 12.08 0.07
C ILE A 365 -16.24 13.08 -0.45
N TYR A 366 -15.19 12.58 -1.12
CA TYR A 366 -14.07 13.38 -1.62
C TYR A 366 -13.77 12.99 -3.07
N ASP A 367 -13.74 13.97 -3.98
CA ASP A 367 -13.25 13.81 -5.36
C ASP A 367 -12.00 14.68 -5.54
N ILE A 368 -10.85 14.02 -5.61
CA ILE A 368 -9.53 14.65 -5.68
C ILE A 368 -9.15 14.75 -7.15
N THR A 369 -9.42 15.92 -7.73
CA THR A 369 -9.08 16.24 -9.12
C THR A 369 -7.69 16.86 -9.27
N SER A 370 -7.11 17.35 -8.18
CA SER A 370 -5.75 17.89 -8.15
C SER A 370 -4.72 16.80 -8.41
N SER A 371 -3.73 17.11 -9.25
CA SER A 371 -2.58 16.23 -9.49
C SER A 371 -1.48 16.47 -8.46
N PHE A 372 -0.66 15.45 -8.20
CA PHE A 372 0.55 15.54 -7.39
C PHE A 372 1.77 15.22 -8.26
N THR A 373 2.51 16.27 -8.63
CA THR A 373 3.72 16.20 -9.47
C THR A 373 4.82 17.08 -8.86
N ALA A 374 5.91 17.39 -9.57
CA ALA A 374 6.97 18.24 -9.02
C ALA A 374 6.43 19.61 -8.58
N SER A 375 6.73 20.03 -7.36
CA SER A 375 6.49 21.41 -6.90
C SER A 375 7.50 22.36 -7.55
N ASN A 376 7.08 23.58 -7.90
CA ASN A 376 8.00 24.65 -8.31
C ASN A 376 8.72 25.32 -7.12
N GLY A 377 8.50 24.86 -5.89
CA GLY A 377 9.14 25.41 -4.69
C GLY A 377 8.53 26.72 -4.18
N GLU A 378 7.52 27.25 -4.87
CA GLU A 378 6.68 28.36 -4.41
C GLU A 378 5.27 27.87 -4.08
N PHE A 379 4.56 28.62 -3.25
CA PHE A 379 3.18 28.29 -2.89
C PHE A 379 2.29 28.32 -4.15
N ARG A 380 2.05 27.15 -4.77
CA ARG A 380 0.84 26.75 -5.55
C ARG A 380 0.97 26.47 -7.06
N THR A 381 2.13 26.25 -7.66
CA THR A 381 2.15 25.76 -9.07
C THR A 381 3.02 24.52 -9.26
N PHE A 382 2.38 23.34 -9.16
CA PHE A 382 2.98 22.08 -9.60
C PHE A 382 3.43 22.19 -11.06
N LYS A 383 4.67 21.80 -11.35
CA LYS A 383 5.17 21.54 -12.70
C LYS A 383 4.49 20.29 -13.21
N GLN A 384 3.43 20.49 -13.99
CA GLN A 384 2.63 19.40 -14.55
C GLN A 384 3.42 18.51 -15.53
N ASP A 385 4.59 18.98 -15.96
CA ASP A 385 5.51 18.32 -16.90
C ASP A 385 6.66 17.54 -16.22
N LYS A 386 6.73 17.48 -14.87
CA LYS A 386 7.80 16.75 -14.15
C LYS A 386 7.28 15.96 -12.95
N ALA A 387 7.79 14.75 -12.73
CA ALA A 387 7.48 13.96 -11.54
C ALA A 387 8.12 14.56 -10.26
N SER A 388 7.43 14.44 -9.12
CA SER A 388 7.99 14.84 -7.83
C SER A 388 9.25 14.04 -7.48
N ILE A 389 10.23 14.68 -6.87
CA ILE A 389 11.45 14.03 -6.36
C ILE A 389 11.52 14.05 -4.82
N VAL A 390 10.46 14.53 -4.17
CA VAL A 390 10.42 14.70 -2.72
C VAL A 390 10.36 13.31 -2.06
N PRO A 391 11.34 12.96 -1.20
CA PRO A 391 11.36 11.66 -0.55
C PRO A 391 10.32 11.60 0.57
N LEU A 392 9.84 10.40 0.87
CA LEU A 392 8.87 10.18 1.95
C LEU A 392 7.62 11.06 1.82
N SER A 393 7.25 11.46 0.60
CA SER A 393 6.01 12.18 0.34
C SER A 393 4.81 11.23 0.32
N ILE A 394 3.64 11.75 0.63
CA ILE A 394 2.34 11.10 0.51
C ILE A 394 1.46 11.98 -0.38
N ALA A 395 1.10 11.53 -1.58
CA ALA A 395 0.29 12.36 -2.46
C ALA A 395 -1.15 12.52 -1.93
N THR A 396 -1.79 11.42 -1.54
CA THR A 396 -3.11 11.41 -0.89
C THR A 396 -3.07 10.64 0.42
N HIS A 397 -3.44 11.29 1.52
CA HIS A 397 -3.47 10.69 2.86
C HIS A 397 -4.91 10.59 3.38
N VAL A 398 -5.40 9.37 3.60
CA VAL A 398 -6.72 9.10 4.18
C VAL A 398 -6.54 8.64 5.63
N TYR A 399 -6.49 9.61 6.54
CA TYR A 399 -6.31 9.39 7.97
C TYR A 399 -7.63 9.07 8.68
N GLY A 400 -8.72 9.73 8.27
CA GLY A 400 -10.06 9.51 8.80
C GLY A 400 -10.71 8.20 8.34
N SER A 401 -11.80 7.81 9.01
CA SER A 401 -12.59 6.60 8.73
C SER A 401 -13.92 6.91 8.06
N TYR A 402 -14.56 5.91 7.43
CA TYR A 402 -15.87 6.05 6.76
C TYR A 402 -15.91 7.10 5.64
N ASN A 403 -14.85 7.17 4.84
CA ASN A 403 -14.74 8.08 3.70
C ASN A 403 -14.79 7.33 2.38
N ASP A 404 -15.47 7.90 1.39
CA ASP A 404 -15.46 7.52 -0.01
C ASP A 404 -14.61 8.53 -0.78
N VAL A 405 -13.46 8.09 -1.29
CA VAL A 405 -12.44 8.94 -1.90
C VAL A 405 -12.21 8.50 -3.33
N THR A 406 -12.45 9.40 -4.28
CA THR A 406 -12.11 9.21 -5.69
C THR A 406 -10.85 10.00 -6.01
N GLN A 407 -9.80 9.31 -6.46
CA GLN A 407 -8.55 9.94 -6.90
C GLN A 407 -8.58 10.09 -8.43
N SER A 408 -9.09 11.21 -8.91
CA SER A 408 -9.23 11.51 -10.34
C SER A 408 -7.97 12.15 -10.93
N GLY A 409 -7.25 12.95 -10.14
CA GLY A 409 -6.00 13.61 -10.52
C GLY A 409 -4.82 12.64 -10.61
N ILE A 410 -3.85 12.98 -11.45
CA ILE A 410 -2.64 12.17 -11.66
C ILE A 410 -1.70 12.29 -10.45
N ILE A 411 -1.10 11.18 -10.03
CA ILE A 411 0.00 11.16 -9.07
C ILE A 411 1.26 10.68 -9.80
N ALA A 412 2.33 11.47 -9.78
CA ALA A 412 3.61 11.12 -10.40
C ALA A 412 4.80 11.55 -9.52
N SER A 413 5.53 10.56 -9.01
CA SER A 413 6.67 10.73 -8.11
C SER A 413 7.80 9.74 -8.39
N GLN A 414 9.02 10.15 -8.08
CA GLN A 414 10.27 9.37 -8.06
C GLN A 414 10.99 9.49 -6.71
N GLY A 415 10.33 10.09 -5.70
CA GLY A 415 10.89 10.21 -4.35
C GLY A 415 11.12 8.84 -3.72
N PHE A 416 12.28 8.62 -3.08
CA PHE A 416 12.47 7.34 -2.39
C PHE A 416 11.47 7.19 -1.23
N GLY A 417 10.96 5.99 -1.05
CA GLY A 417 10.01 5.65 0.00
C GLY A 417 8.73 6.50 -0.02
N SER A 418 8.41 7.19 -1.12
CA SER A 418 7.16 7.92 -1.28
C SER A 418 5.98 6.96 -1.41
N ILE A 419 4.80 7.44 -1.08
CA ILE A 419 3.55 6.70 -1.20
C ILE A 419 2.55 7.55 -2.00
N GLY A 420 1.95 6.98 -3.03
CA GLY A 420 0.89 7.67 -3.78
C GLY A 420 -0.34 7.89 -2.90
N ILE A 421 -0.98 6.81 -2.45
CA ILE A 421 -2.11 6.88 -1.51
C ILE A 421 -1.79 6.13 -0.23
N ARG A 422 -1.83 6.79 0.93
CA ARG A 422 -1.71 6.16 2.25
C ARG A 422 -3.06 6.17 2.97
N ILE A 423 -3.49 5.02 3.51
CA ILE A 423 -4.75 4.88 4.26
C ILE A 423 -4.46 4.36 5.67
N ASP A 424 -4.93 5.08 6.69
CA ASP A 424 -4.79 4.68 8.09
C ASP A 424 -6.15 4.51 8.80
N GLY A 425 -7.22 5.01 8.19
CA GLY A 425 -8.58 4.86 8.71
C GLY A 425 -9.23 3.51 8.43
N SER A 426 -10.41 3.31 9.01
CA SER A 426 -11.22 2.12 8.81
C SER A 426 -12.43 2.40 7.91
N ARG A 427 -12.89 1.35 7.22
CA ARG A 427 -14.14 1.37 6.43
C ARG A 427 -14.18 2.49 5.39
N ASN A 428 -13.03 2.82 4.83
CA ASN A 428 -12.91 3.75 3.70
C ASN A 428 -13.12 2.99 2.39
N ARG A 429 -13.58 3.70 1.35
CA ARG A 429 -13.62 3.24 -0.03
C ARG A 429 -12.75 4.14 -0.87
N ILE A 430 -11.75 3.58 -1.53
CA ILE A 430 -10.86 4.33 -2.44
C ILE A 430 -11.16 3.91 -3.87
N ILE A 431 -11.33 4.88 -4.76
CA ILE A 431 -11.64 4.67 -6.17
C ILE A 431 -10.55 5.33 -7.01
N VAL A 432 -9.86 4.53 -7.83
CA VAL A 432 -8.94 5.00 -8.87
C VAL A 432 -9.64 4.75 -10.22
N PRO A 433 -10.29 5.76 -10.81
CA PRO A 433 -11.04 5.61 -12.06
C PRO A 433 -10.09 5.33 -13.23
N LYS A 434 -10.67 4.86 -14.35
CA LYS A 434 -9.92 4.49 -15.56
C LYS A 434 -9.07 5.63 -16.14
N SER A 435 -9.45 6.88 -15.90
CA SER A 435 -8.74 8.07 -16.37
C SER A 435 -7.55 8.46 -15.49
N ALA A 436 -7.37 7.85 -14.31
CA ALA A 436 -6.34 8.21 -13.36
C ALA A 436 -5.16 7.24 -13.40
N SER A 437 -3.97 7.79 -13.14
CA SER A 437 -2.71 7.05 -13.03
C SER A 437 -1.98 7.48 -11.76
N ILE A 438 -1.49 6.49 -11.02
CA ILE A 438 -0.66 6.65 -9.83
C ILE A 438 0.70 6.04 -10.16
N ILE A 439 1.73 6.86 -10.35
CA ILE A 439 3.07 6.42 -10.73
C ILE A 439 4.07 6.85 -9.66
N GLU A 440 4.59 5.86 -8.92
CA GLU A 440 5.49 6.02 -7.78
C GLU A 440 6.79 5.24 -8.05
N ASN A 441 7.65 5.79 -8.90
CA ASN A 441 8.84 5.12 -9.45
C ASN A 441 10.12 5.34 -8.65
N GLY A 442 10.03 5.84 -7.41
CA GLY A 442 11.17 5.98 -6.52
C GLY A 442 11.62 4.65 -5.91
N GLU A 443 12.86 4.60 -5.42
CA GLU A 443 13.38 3.44 -4.67
C GLU A 443 12.49 3.17 -3.43
N SER A 444 12.06 1.93 -3.25
CA SER A 444 11.16 1.49 -2.17
C SER A 444 9.83 2.26 -2.11
N ALA A 445 9.44 2.96 -3.18
CA ALA A 445 8.17 3.69 -3.25
C ALA A 445 6.98 2.73 -3.36
N THR A 446 5.79 3.23 -3.02
CA THR A 446 4.56 2.46 -3.03
C THR A 446 3.43 3.21 -3.72
N GLY A 447 2.71 2.56 -4.64
CA GLY A 447 1.55 3.18 -5.29
C GLY A 447 0.42 3.46 -4.29
N ILE A 448 -0.15 2.41 -3.70
CA ILE A 448 -1.18 2.50 -2.67
C ILE A 448 -0.78 1.66 -1.45
N ALA A 449 -0.75 2.27 -0.28
CA ALA A 449 -0.49 1.63 1.00
C ALA A 449 -1.69 1.73 1.94
N VAL A 450 -2.17 0.59 2.45
CA VAL A 450 -3.09 0.56 3.60
C VAL A 450 -2.29 0.14 4.80
N THR A 451 -2.17 1.02 5.79
CA THR A 451 -1.24 0.84 6.91
C THR A 451 -1.89 0.74 8.28
N TYR A 452 -3.18 1.02 8.37
CA TYR A 452 -3.93 0.83 9.61
C TYR A 452 -5.44 0.75 9.36
N GLY A 453 -6.18 0.29 10.37
CA GLY A 453 -7.63 0.19 10.33
C GLY A 453 -8.16 -1.19 9.90
N ARG A 454 -9.41 -1.23 9.45
CA ARG A 454 -10.07 -2.45 8.96
C ARG A 454 -11.17 -2.17 7.94
N ASN A 455 -11.52 -3.20 7.17
CA ASN A 455 -12.65 -3.24 6.24
C ASN A 455 -12.61 -2.12 5.20
N ASN A 456 -11.42 -1.74 4.73
CA ASN A 456 -11.29 -0.82 3.62
C ASN A 456 -11.63 -1.53 2.30
N ILE A 457 -12.17 -0.78 1.34
CA ILE A 457 -12.49 -1.24 -0.01
C ILE A 457 -11.65 -0.41 -1.00
N ILE A 458 -11.04 -1.06 -1.97
CA ILE A 458 -10.23 -0.39 -2.99
C ILE A 458 -10.71 -0.83 -4.38
N ASP A 459 -11.10 0.14 -5.21
CA ASP A 459 -11.58 -0.05 -6.56
C ASP A 459 -10.59 0.58 -7.56
N ILE A 460 -9.88 -0.24 -8.33
CA ILE A 460 -8.87 0.22 -9.29
C ILE A 460 -9.30 -0.12 -10.72
N SER A 461 -9.70 0.91 -11.45
CA SER A 461 -9.98 0.83 -12.89
C SER A 461 -8.91 1.53 -13.75
N GLY A 462 -8.11 2.41 -13.13
CA GLY A 462 -6.99 3.11 -13.76
C GLY A 462 -5.67 2.34 -13.65
N GLU A 463 -4.57 3.08 -13.59
CA GLU A 463 -3.22 2.54 -13.50
C GLU A 463 -2.57 2.83 -12.14
N VAL A 464 -1.90 1.82 -11.57
CA VAL A 464 -1.02 1.98 -10.41
C VAL A 464 0.33 1.34 -10.73
N GLU A 465 1.39 2.13 -10.66
CA GLU A 465 2.75 1.75 -11.03
C GLU A 465 3.75 2.11 -9.91
N ALA A 466 4.64 1.17 -9.60
CA ALA A 466 5.81 1.38 -8.75
C ALA A 466 7.02 0.59 -9.29
N ASN A 467 7.69 1.16 -10.29
CA ASN A 467 8.78 0.51 -11.03
C ASN A 467 10.18 0.76 -10.46
N GLY A 468 10.32 1.61 -9.43
CA GLY A 468 11.58 1.84 -8.75
C GLY A 468 12.13 0.54 -8.12
N VAL A 469 13.43 0.51 -7.83
CA VAL A 469 14.05 -0.63 -7.11
C VAL A 469 13.29 -0.86 -5.81
N ASP A 470 12.93 -2.11 -5.50
CA ASP A 470 12.10 -2.46 -4.34
C ASP A 470 10.66 -1.88 -4.35
N GLY A 471 10.20 -1.31 -5.46
CA GLY A 471 8.89 -0.70 -5.61
C GLY A 471 7.73 -1.70 -5.50
N THR A 472 6.68 -1.30 -4.79
CA THR A 472 5.47 -2.12 -4.55
C THR A 472 4.23 -1.38 -4.99
N ALA A 473 3.44 -1.92 -5.93
CA ALA A 473 2.28 -1.17 -6.43
C ALA A 473 1.18 -1.06 -5.36
N LEU A 474 0.77 -2.19 -4.78
CA LEU A 474 -0.22 -2.25 -3.69
C LEU A 474 0.41 -2.91 -2.46
N ARG A 475 0.48 -2.19 -1.33
CA ARG A 475 1.06 -2.67 -0.07
C ARG A 475 0.01 -2.67 1.04
N PHE A 476 -0.22 -3.83 1.64
CA PHE A 476 -1.10 -4.02 2.79
C PHE A 476 -0.24 -4.44 3.98
N ASP A 477 0.03 -3.49 4.88
CA ASP A 477 1.12 -3.65 5.85
C ASP A 477 0.94 -2.68 7.03
N PHE A 478 0.77 -3.20 8.24
CA PHE A 478 0.67 -2.34 9.42
C PHE A 478 1.99 -1.61 9.76
N GLY A 479 3.11 -2.07 9.21
CA GLY A 479 4.46 -1.66 9.54
C GLY A 479 4.91 -2.16 10.91
N SER A 480 6.20 -2.01 11.19
CA SER A 480 6.72 -2.17 12.55
C SER A 480 6.32 -1.00 13.43
N ASN A 481 6.18 -1.26 14.72
CA ASN A 481 6.13 -0.22 15.74
C ASN A 481 7.52 0.38 15.90
N VAL A 482 7.71 1.68 15.67
CA VAL A 482 9.01 2.35 15.86
C VAL A 482 9.53 2.27 17.30
N LEU A 483 8.63 1.99 18.27
CA LEU A 483 8.99 1.75 19.67
C LEU A 483 9.44 0.31 19.96
N SER A 484 9.46 -0.58 18.95
CA SER A 484 9.64 -2.04 18.95
C SER A 484 8.35 -2.85 18.93
N ASP A 485 8.31 -3.85 18.04
CA ASP A 485 7.26 -4.88 17.98
C ASP A 485 7.24 -5.76 19.25
N LEU A 486 8.33 -5.83 20.03
CA LEU A 486 8.31 -6.51 21.33
C LEU A 486 7.40 -5.76 22.31
N LYS A 487 7.46 -4.42 22.34
CA LYS A 487 6.63 -3.63 23.26
C LYS A 487 5.16 -3.72 22.89
N GLU A 488 4.88 -3.58 21.60
CA GLU A 488 3.54 -3.75 21.08
C GLU A 488 3.58 -4.04 19.58
N PHE A 489 2.98 -5.15 19.19
CA PHE A 489 2.81 -5.58 17.81
C PHE A 489 1.31 -5.61 17.47
N ARG A 490 0.91 -5.00 16.35
CA ARG A 490 -0.48 -4.94 15.89
C ARG A 490 -0.61 -5.49 14.49
N GLY A 491 -1.79 -5.99 14.18
CA GLY A 491 -2.17 -6.40 12.84
C GLY A 491 -3.66 -6.71 12.76
N SER A 492 -4.12 -7.17 11.61
CA SER A 492 -5.48 -7.66 11.43
C SER A 492 -5.81 -8.67 12.53
N TYR A 493 -6.87 -8.37 13.29
CA TYR A 493 -7.42 -9.13 14.41
C TYR A 493 -6.54 -9.24 15.66
N ARG A 494 -5.31 -8.71 15.69
CA ARG A 494 -4.35 -9.02 16.77
C ARG A 494 -3.65 -7.80 17.35
N ARG A 495 -3.36 -7.89 18.64
CA ARG A 495 -2.49 -6.99 19.39
C ARG A 495 -1.76 -7.79 20.45
N VAL A 496 -0.43 -7.68 20.45
CA VAL A 496 0.46 -8.53 21.25
C VAL A 496 1.45 -7.65 22.01
N ARG A 497 1.70 -7.96 23.29
CA ARG A 497 2.68 -7.27 24.15
C ARG A 497 3.72 -8.24 24.72
N THR A 498 4.56 -8.76 23.83
CA THR A 498 5.57 -9.80 24.17
C THR A 498 6.53 -9.34 25.27
N TYR A 499 7.02 -8.10 25.21
CA TYR A 499 7.98 -7.58 26.17
C TYR A 499 7.43 -7.55 27.60
N ASP A 500 6.14 -7.21 27.76
CA ASP A 500 5.52 -7.18 29.09
C ASP A 500 5.44 -8.60 29.70
N TYR A 501 5.22 -9.62 28.88
CA TYR A 501 5.33 -11.02 29.31
C TYR A 501 6.76 -11.41 29.68
N LEU A 502 7.74 -11.08 28.84
CA LEU A 502 9.16 -11.37 29.11
C LEU A 502 9.63 -10.71 30.41
N GLN A 503 9.10 -9.53 30.73
CA GLN A 503 9.36 -8.79 31.97
C GLN A 503 8.44 -9.21 33.14
N ARG A 504 7.65 -10.29 32.97
CA ARG A 504 6.71 -10.83 33.98
C ARG A 504 5.70 -9.81 34.51
N LYS A 505 5.37 -8.79 33.72
CA LYS A 505 4.37 -7.76 34.06
C LYS A 505 2.94 -8.28 33.85
N ILE A 506 2.76 -9.14 32.86
CA ILE A 506 1.48 -9.78 32.55
C ILE A 506 1.70 -11.26 32.21
N PRO A 507 0.70 -12.13 32.47
CA PRO A 507 0.68 -13.51 31.99
C PRO A 507 0.72 -13.62 30.46
N LYS A 508 1.15 -14.78 29.95
CA LYS A 508 1.31 -15.04 28.51
C LYS A 508 0.01 -14.91 27.73
N ASP A 509 -1.06 -15.54 28.21
CA ASP A 509 -2.39 -15.52 27.61
C ASP A 509 -2.93 -14.09 27.48
N GLN A 510 -2.72 -13.25 28.48
CA GLN A 510 -3.05 -11.82 28.42
C GLN A 510 -2.18 -11.06 27.41
N ALA A 511 -0.89 -11.39 27.30
CA ALA A 511 0.03 -10.76 26.34
C ALA A 511 -0.28 -11.09 24.88
N GLU A 512 -0.73 -12.33 24.60
CA GLU A 512 -1.10 -12.82 23.27
C GLU A 512 -2.45 -12.26 22.75
N SER A 513 -3.28 -11.75 23.67
CA SER A 513 -4.67 -11.32 23.42
C SER A 513 -4.95 -9.90 23.94
N TYR A 514 -3.92 -9.06 23.98
CA TYR A 514 -3.96 -7.79 24.71
C TYR A 514 -4.93 -6.79 24.08
N ASN A 515 -6.10 -6.57 24.71
CA ASN A 515 -7.12 -5.55 24.40
C ASN A 515 -7.07 -5.02 22.96
N VAL A 516 -7.43 -5.89 21.99
CA VAL A 516 -7.39 -5.59 20.56
C VAL A 516 -8.37 -4.46 20.23
N PRO A 517 -7.93 -3.32 19.68
CA PRO A 517 -8.81 -2.21 19.31
C PRO A 517 -9.87 -2.60 18.28
N ASN A 518 -11.10 -2.07 18.42
CA ASN A 518 -12.21 -2.35 17.51
C ASN A 518 -11.93 -1.97 16.04
N ASN A 519 -11.03 -1.01 15.80
CA ASN A 519 -10.65 -0.57 14.46
C ASN A 519 -9.69 -1.53 13.75
N ILE A 520 -9.20 -2.59 14.40
CA ILE A 520 -8.34 -3.61 13.76
C ILE A 520 -8.89 -5.03 13.89
N ARG A 521 -10.08 -5.23 14.48
CA ARG A 521 -10.81 -6.52 14.54
C ARG A 521 -11.45 -6.87 13.18
N GLY A 522 -10.63 -6.99 12.14
CA GLY A 522 -11.10 -7.23 10.77
C GLY A 522 -9.95 -7.38 9.77
N PRO A 523 -10.26 -7.76 8.51
CA PRO A 523 -9.29 -7.64 7.44
C PRO A 523 -8.89 -6.16 7.31
N LEU A 524 -7.62 -5.90 6.98
CA LEU A 524 -7.17 -4.53 6.68
C LEU A 524 -7.91 -3.98 5.45
N VAL A 525 -8.06 -4.84 4.45
CA VAL A 525 -8.86 -4.61 3.24
C VAL A 525 -9.84 -5.76 3.09
N SER A 526 -11.14 -5.46 3.16
CA SER A 526 -12.16 -6.48 2.94
C SER A 526 -12.25 -6.86 1.47
N THR A 527 -12.08 -5.89 0.57
CA THR A 527 -12.25 -6.09 -0.87
C THR A 527 -11.31 -5.20 -1.67
N LEU A 528 -10.54 -5.81 -2.58
CA LEU A 528 -9.75 -5.14 -3.61
C LEU A 528 -10.30 -5.53 -4.99
N ASN A 529 -10.76 -4.56 -5.78
CA ASN A 529 -11.29 -4.79 -7.12
C ASN A 529 -10.35 -4.19 -8.16
N ILE A 530 -9.94 -5.00 -9.14
CA ILE A 530 -8.99 -4.61 -10.18
C ILE A 530 -9.63 -4.88 -11.54
N SER A 531 -9.71 -3.83 -12.36
CA SER A 531 -10.07 -3.89 -13.79
C SER A 531 -9.06 -3.15 -14.67
N GLY A 532 -8.14 -2.40 -14.07
CA GLY A 532 -7.09 -1.66 -14.74
C GLY A 532 -5.72 -2.34 -14.71
N LYS A 533 -4.65 -1.54 -14.73
CA LYS A 533 -3.26 -2.00 -14.79
C LYS A 533 -2.54 -1.79 -13.45
N ILE A 534 -1.90 -2.84 -12.94
CA ILE A 534 -1.08 -2.78 -11.73
C ILE A 534 0.33 -3.23 -12.10
N THR A 535 1.35 -2.42 -11.80
CA THR A 535 2.75 -2.74 -12.11
C THR A 535 3.63 -2.46 -10.90
N GLY A 536 4.32 -3.46 -10.38
CA GLY A 536 5.28 -3.28 -9.29
C GLY A 536 6.56 -4.04 -9.56
N ARG A 537 7.71 -3.37 -9.38
CA ARG A 537 9.02 -3.98 -9.69
C ARG A 537 9.34 -5.15 -8.78
N LYS A 538 9.05 -5.01 -7.48
CA LYS A 538 9.22 -6.08 -6.49
C LYS A 538 7.94 -6.87 -6.34
N TYR A 539 6.84 -6.17 -6.05
CA TYR A 539 5.53 -6.78 -5.87
C TYR A 539 4.46 -5.92 -6.54
N SER A 540 3.59 -6.53 -7.33
CA SER A 540 2.36 -5.89 -7.76
C SER A 540 1.39 -5.79 -6.58
N ILE A 541 1.32 -6.83 -5.76
CA ILE A 541 0.50 -6.89 -4.55
C ILE A 541 1.32 -7.56 -3.44
N TYR A 542 1.52 -6.84 -2.34
CA TYR A 542 2.17 -7.37 -1.14
C TYR A 542 1.23 -7.30 0.07
N ILE A 543 0.96 -8.45 0.68
CA ILE A 543 0.23 -8.60 1.93
C ILE A 543 1.21 -9.08 2.99
N ASP A 544 1.47 -8.22 3.97
CA ASP A 544 2.39 -8.50 5.07
C ASP A 544 1.80 -9.52 6.06
N ASP A 545 2.62 -10.13 6.93
CA ASP A 545 2.12 -11.06 7.95
C ASP A 545 1.21 -10.35 8.97
N THR A 546 1.33 -9.03 9.11
CA THR A 546 0.46 -8.19 9.91
C THR A 546 -0.92 -7.93 9.30
N ALA A 547 -1.11 -8.14 8.00
CA ALA A 547 -2.31 -7.72 7.29
C ALA A 547 -3.10 -8.91 6.73
N HIS A 548 -4.42 -8.87 6.86
CA HIS A 548 -5.32 -9.77 6.14
C HIS A 548 -6.08 -9.01 5.06
N VAL A 549 -6.10 -9.56 3.85
CA VAL A 549 -6.97 -9.10 2.75
C VAL A 549 -7.99 -10.20 2.47
N GLY A 550 -9.27 -9.84 2.46
CA GLY A 550 -10.37 -10.77 2.27
C GLY A 550 -10.46 -11.25 0.83
N ASP A 551 -11.08 -10.44 -0.04
CA ASP A 551 -11.29 -10.77 -1.44
C ASP A 551 -10.50 -9.83 -2.37
N ILE A 552 -9.83 -10.41 -3.37
CA ILE A 552 -9.19 -9.71 -4.48
C ILE A 552 -9.90 -10.14 -5.76
N ASN A 553 -10.69 -9.24 -6.35
CA ASN A 553 -11.45 -9.52 -7.56
C ASN A 553 -10.72 -8.95 -8.77
N ILE A 554 -10.23 -9.82 -9.64
CA ILE A 554 -9.53 -9.44 -10.87
C ILE A 554 -10.49 -9.71 -12.03
N THR A 555 -10.94 -8.62 -12.64
CA THR A 555 -12.01 -8.62 -13.63
C THR A 555 -11.48 -8.44 -15.05
N ASN A 556 -12.37 -8.54 -16.04
CA ASN A 556 -12.00 -8.53 -17.45
C ASN A 556 -11.07 -7.36 -17.83
N LYS A 557 -9.99 -7.67 -18.57
CA LYS A 557 -8.93 -6.75 -19.05
C LYS A 557 -7.98 -6.23 -17.98
N ALA A 558 -8.07 -6.71 -16.75
CA ALA A 558 -7.06 -6.42 -15.75
C ALA A 558 -5.69 -6.98 -16.16
N LYS A 559 -4.65 -6.19 -15.92
CA LYS A 559 -3.26 -6.55 -16.22
C LYS A 559 -2.40 -6.33 -14.99
N ILE A 560 -1.74 -7.38 -14.53
CA ILE A 560 -0.91 -7.34 -13.33
C ILE A 560 0.51 -7.73 -13.70
N TYR A 561 1.47 -6.86 -13.43
CA TYR A 561 2.89 -7.08 -13.68
C TYR A 561 3.67 -6.96 -12.36
N GLY A 562 4.32 -8.04 -11.96
CA GLY A 562 5.00 -8.19 -10.67
C GLY A 562 4.32 -9.22 -9.76
N ASP A 563 5.06 -9.71 -8.78
CA ASP A 563 4.62 -10.81 -7.91
C ASP A 563 3.45 -10.40 -6.99
N ILE A 564 2.51 -11.33 -6.77
CA ILE A 564 1.46 -11.27 -5.77
C ILE A 564 1.90 -12.15 -4.59
N VAL A 565 2.22 -11.54 -3.45
CA VAL A 565 2.74 -12.26 -2.28
C VAL A 565 1.89 -11.97 -1.06
N SER A 566 1.47 -13.03 -0.37
CA SER A 566 0.85 -12.95 0.94
C SER A 566 1.64 -13.74 1.98
N LYS A 567 2.11 -13.01 2.99
CA LYS A 567 2.72 -13.57 4.20
C LYS A 567 1.70 -13.80 5.32
N TRP A 568 0.45 -13.36 5.13
CA TRP A 568 -0.64 -13.63 6.06
C TRP A 568 -0.76 -15.13 6.28
N ASN A 569 -0.84 -15.53 7.55
CA ASN A 569 -1.00 -16.91 7.93
C ASN A 569 -1.69 -17.02 9.29
N TYR A 570 -2.51 -18.04 9.45
CA TYR A 570 -3.19 -18.36 10.71
C TYR A 570 -3.15 -19.86 10.97
N TYR A 571 -3.39 -20.23 12.23
CA TYR A 571 -3.58 -21.61 12.63
C TYR A 571 -4.62 -21.69 13.76
N VAL A 572 -5.26 -22.85 13.88
CA VAL A 572 -6.18 -23.15 14.99
C VAL A 572 -5.34 -23.69 16.15
N SER A 573 -5.59 -23.22 17.37
CA SER A 573 -4.93 -23.76 18.55
C SER A 573 -5.29 -25.24 18.77
N PRO A 574 -4.45 -26.01 19.49
CA PRO A 574 -4.72 -27.42 19.78
C PRO A 574 -6.05 -27.68 20.52
N ASP A 575 -6.56 -26.69 21.26
CA ASP A 575 -7.87 -26.75 21.93
C ASP A 575 -9.07 -26.64 20.96
N GLY A 576 -8.83 -26.36 19.67
CA GLY A 576 -9.86 -26.20 18.64
C GLY A 576 -10.70 -24.92 18.76
N ASN A 577 -10.44 -24.06 19.74
CA ASN A 577 -11.35 -22.98 20.15
C ASN A 577 -10.79 -21.59 19.94
N SER A 578 -9.62 -21.43 19.32
CA SER A 578 -9.03 -20.11 19.06
C SER A 578 -8.19 -20.11 17.79
N PHE A 579 -8.13 -18.95 17.15
CA PHE A 579 -7.25 -18.72 16.01
C PHE A 579 -6.05 -17.90 16.47
N TYR A 580 -4.89 -18.25 15.93
CA TYR A 580 -3.65 -17.52 16.15
C TYR A 580 -3.02 -17.19 14.81
N SER A 581 -2.24 -16.13 14.77
CA SER A 581 -1.32 -15.85 13.68
C SER A 581 0.11 -15.89 14.21
N LYS A 582 0.96 -16.63 13.50
CA LYS A 582 2.39 -16.71 13.81
C LYS A 582 3.01 -15.32 13.64
N ALA A 583 4.02 -15.03 14.44
CA ALA A 583 4.83 -13.84 14.24
C ALA A 583 5.97 -14.15 13.26
N TYR A 584 6.38 -13.16 12.46
CA TYR A 584 7.56 -13.26 11.59
C TYR A 584 8.87 -13.51 12.36
N ASN A 585 8.93 -13.15 13.66
CA ASN A 585 10.11 -13.31 14.50
C ASN A 585 9.83 -14.30 15.65
N PRO A 586 10.69 -15.31 15.88
CA PRO A 586 10.49 -16.30 16.94
C PRO A 586 10.55 -15.72 18.37
N LYS A 587 11.10 -14.52 18.56
CA LYS A 587 11.08 -13.82 19.86
C LYS A 587 9.73 -13.17 20.18
N LEU A 588 8.84 -13.02 19.19
CA LEU A 588 7.49 -12.50 19.38
C LEU A 588 6.54 -13.65 19.74
N LEU A 589 5.61 -13.38 20.66
CA LEU A 589 4.50 -14.29 20.91
C LEU A 589 3.57 -14.34 19.69
N ALA A 590 2.89 -15.47 19.50
CA ALA A 590 1.83 -15.56 18.52
C ALA A 590 0.65 -14.69 18.94
N GLY A 591 0.00 -14.03 17.98
CA GLY A 591 -1.16 -13.20 18.29
C GLY A 591 -2.45 -14.01 18.23
N LYS A 592 -3.20 -14.07 19.34
CA LYS A 592 -4.57 -14.58 19.34
C LYS A 592 -5.45 -13.63 18.53
N LEU A 593 -6.28 -14.16 17.64
CA LEU A 593 -7.15 -13.36 16.78
C LEU A 593 -8.46 -13.04 17.50
N HIS A 594 -8.85 -11.76 17.47
CA HIS A 594 -10.08 -11.25 18.06
C HIS A 594 -11.04 -10.73 17.01
N PHE A 595 -12.29 -11.19 17.10
CA PHE A 595 -13.38 -10.83 16.21
C PHE A 595 -14.39 -9.92 16.95
N ASP A 596 -15.27 -9.25 16.20
CA ASP A 596 -16.37 -8.48 16.80
C ASP A 596 -17.35 -9.41 17.54
N ALA A 597 -17.98 -8.93 18.62
CA ALA A 597 -18.90 -9.75 19.45
C ALA A 597 -20.12 -10.30 18.68
N ALA A 598 -20.51 -9.65 17.57
CA ALA A 598 -21.58 -10.10 16.67
C ALA A 598 -21.34 -11.48 16.03
N TYR A 599 -20.14 -12.04 16.20
CA TYR A 599 -19.77 -13.36 15.71
C TYR A 599 -20.04 -14.52 16.69
N GLY A 600 -20.54 -14.24 17.91
CA GLY A 600 -21.06 -15.23 18.88
C GLY A 600 -20.00 -15.95 19.72
N ASP A 601 -20.39 -16.42 20.91
CA ASP A 601 -19.50 -17.10 21.89
C ASP A 601 -19.07 -18.51 21.47
N LYS A 602 -19.67 -19.07 20.40
CA LYS A 602 -19.31 -20.38 19.84
C LYS A 602 -18.65 -20.20 18.47
N LEU A 603 -17.33 -20.33 18.44
CA LEU A 603 -16.53 -20.32 17.21
C LEU A 603 -16.94 -21.48 16.28
N ASN A 604 -17.64 -21.17 15.20
CA ASN A 604 -17.80 -22.09 14.08
C ASN A 604 -16.48 -22.10 13.27
N VAL A 605 -15.57 -22.99 13.66
CA VAL A 605 -14.21 -23.07 13.09
C VAL A 605 -14.21 -23.18 11.55
N PRO A 606 -14.99 -24.07 10.91
CA PRO A 606 -15.09 -24.13 9.45
C PRO A 606 -15.53 -22.83 8.79
N PHE A 607 -16.43 -22.08 9.42
CA PHE A 607 -16.89 -20.78 8.91
C PHE A 607 -15.78 -19.72 8.97
N PHE A 608 -15.02 -19.67 10.07
CA PHE A 608 -13.94 -18.69 10.25
C PHE A 608 -12.71 -18.98 9.39
N ILE A 609 -12.36 -20.25 9.17
CA ILE A 609 -11.27 -20.63 8.25
C ILE A 609 -11.48 -20.00 6.87
N LYS A 610 -12.71 -20.05 6.34
CA LYS A 610 -13.03 -19.43 5.05
C LYS A 610 -12.87 -17.91 5.05
N LYS A 611 -13.14 -17.25 6.17
CA LYS A 611 -13.02 -15.80 6.31
C LYS A 611 -11.59 -15.30 6.51
N LEU A 612 -10.68 -16.16 6.95
CA LEU A 612 -9.28 -15.80 7.21
C LEU A 612 -8.35 -16.12 6.03
N ALA A 613 -8.86 -16.77 4.98
CA ALA A 613 -8.15 -16.92 3.72
C ALA A 613 -8.21 -15.62 2.88
N THR A 614 -7.27 -15.48 1.96
CA THR A 614 -7.33 -14.46 0.91
C THR A 614 -7.83 -15.11 -0.36
N ASN A 615 -9.00 -14.71 -0.86
CA ASN A 615 -9.55 -15.26 -2.10
C ASN A 615 -9.19 -14.34 -3.26
N ILE A 616 -8.45 -14.86 -4.24
CA ILE A 616 -8.23 -14.18 -5.52
C ILE A 616 -9.25 -14.74 -6.50
N ASN A 617 -10.24 -13.93 -6.86
CA ASN A 617 -11.33 -14.30 -7.76
C ASN A 617 -11.01 -13.83 -9.18
N LEU A 618 -10.84 -14.78 -10.09
CA LEU A 618 -10.58 -14.55 -11.51
C LEU A 618 -11.84 -14.82 -12.34
N GLY A 619 -11.98 -14.08 -13.44
CA GLY A 619 -13.05 -14.38 -14.39
C GLY A 619 -14.44 -14.06 -13.86
N VAL A 620 -14.53 -13.07 -12.98
CA VAL A 620 -15.76 -12.65 -12.33
C VAL A 620 -16.19 -11.27 -12.80
N LYS A 621 -17.49 -11.04 -12.76
CA LYS A 621 -18.09 -9.71 -12.83
C LYS A 621 -19.14 -9.57 -11.75
N LYS A 622 -19.48 -8.33 -11.50
CA LYS A 622 -20.53 -7.97 -10.57
C LYS A 622 -21.91 -8.29 -11.15
N LYS A 623 -22.84 -8.79 -10.32
CA LYS A 623 -24.25 -8.97 -10.68
C LYS A 623 -24.86 -7.64 -11.11
N ASN A 624 -25.70 -7.69 -12.14
CA ASN A 624 -26.44 -6.52 -12.60
C ASN A 624 -27.18 -5.85 -11.43
N LYS A 625 -27.08 -4.52 -11.33
CA LYS A 625 -27.68 -3.66 -10.28
C LYS A 625 -27.10 -3.79 -8.87
N ALA A 626 -26.10 -4.64 -8.62
CA ALA A 626 -25.42 -4.60 -7.32
C ALA A 626 -24.70 -3.25 -7.13
N LYS A 627 -24.51 -2.80 -5.88
CA LYS A 627 -23.76 -1.57 -5.58
C LYS A 627 -22.26 -1.84 -5.37
N ASP A 628 -21.90 -3.02 -4.87
CA ASP A 628 -20.51 -3.38 -4.56
C ASP A 628 -20.13 -4.80 -5.05
N PHE A 629 -18.82 -5.07 -5.14
CA PHE A 629 -18.23 -6.38 -5.43
C PHE A 629 -18.07 -7.19 -4.13
N SER A 630 -19.18 -7.59 -3.50
CA SER A 630 -19.12 -8.59 -2.42
C SER A 630 -19.16 -10.00 -3.00
N SER A 631 -18.67 -11.00 -2.25
CA SER A 631 -18.71 -12.43 -2.63
C SER A 631 -20.09 -12.87 -3.13
N ASP A 632 -21.16 -12.41 -2.48
CA ASP A 632 -22.55 -12.74 -2.83
C ASP A 632 -23.03 -12.09 -4.13
N ASN A 633 -22.32 -11.05 -4.58
CA ASN A 633 -22.62 -10.25 -5.77
C ASN A 633 -21.73 -10.58 -6.97
N LEU A 634 -20.89 -11.62 -6.89
CA LEU A 634 -20.07 -12.08 -8.02
C LEU A 634 -20.83 -13.11 -8.87
N ILE A 635 -20.63 -13.03 -10.19
CA ILE A 635 -21.03 -14.04 -11.17
C ILE A 635 -19.87 -14.28 -12.14
N ALA A 636 -19.85 -15.47 -12.75
CA ALA A 636 -18.87 -15.80 -13.78
C ALA A 636 -18.99 -14.85 -15.00
N ASP A 637 -17.85 -14.44 -15.55
CA ASP A 637 -17.74 -13.72 -16.80
C ASP A 637 -17.00 -14.56 -17.84
N ASN A 638 -17.75 -15.23 -18.71
CA ASN A 638 -17.21 -16.12 -19.74
C ASN A 638 -16.40 -15.42 -20.83
N LYS A 639 -16.45 -14.08 -20.90
CA LYS A 639 -15.67 -13.25 -21.82
C LYS A 639 -14.45 -12.61 -21.15
N SER A 640 -14.20 -12.93 -19.88
CA SER A 640 -13.08 -12.36 -19.15
C SER A 640 -11.76 -12.87 -19.70
N HIS A 641 -10.81 -11.96 -19.83
CA HIS A 641 -9.40 -12.28 -20.01
C HIS A 641 -8.60 -11.51 -18.97
N VAL A 642 -7.77 -12.23 -18.22
CA VAL A 642 -6.93 -11.69 -17.14
C VAL A 642 -5.49 -12.10 -17.40
N GLU A 643 -4.58 -11.13 -17.35
CA GLU A 643 -3.14 -11.33 -17.56
C GLU A 643 -2.40 -11.02 -16.25
N ILE A 644 -1.70 -12.01 -15.69
CA ILE A 644 -0.83 -11.88 -14.51
C ILE A 644 0.57 -12.32 -14.92
N LYS A 645 1.54 -11.40 -14.88
CA LYS A 645 2.96 -11.68 -15.09
C LYS A 645 3.72 -11.50 -13.79
N GLY A 646 3.90 -12.58 -13.06
CA GLY A 646 4.52 -12.60 -11.75
C GLY A 646 4.08 -13.84 -10.98
N ASN A 647 4.85 -14.20 -9.96
CA ASN A 647 4.52 -15.32 -9.09
C ASN A 647 3.29 -15.00 -8.22
N ILE A 648 2.50 -16.01 -7.87
CA ILE A 648 1.42 -15.90 -6.88
C ILE A 648 1.74 -16.82 -5.71
N ILE A 649 2.10 -16.24 -4.56
CA ILE A 649 2.64 -16.99 -3.42
C ILE A 649 1.89 -16.64 -2.14
N GLY A 650 1.31 -17.63 -1.48
CA GLY A 650 0.75 -17.46 -0.14
C GLY A 650 0.03 -18.71 0.38
N LYS A 651 0.37 -19.11 1.61
CA LYS A 651 -0.14 -20.33 2.27
C LYS A 651 -1.62 -20.31 2.61
N THR A 652 -2.26 -19.13 2.56
CA THR A 652 -3.69 -18.96 2.80
C THR A 652 -4.39 -18.34 1.60
N ILE A 653 -3.74 -18.31 0.43
CA ILE A 653 -4.34 -17.82 -0.81
C ILE A 653 -5.13 -18.94 -1.46
N ASN A 654 -6.40 -18.66 -1.75
CA ASN A 654 -7.22 -19.47 -2.64
C ASN A 654 -7.34 -18.72 -3.98
N LEU A 655 -6.89 -19.32 -5.06
CA LEU A 655 -7.09 -18.81 -6.42
C LEU A 655 -8.33 -19.48 -7.02
N LEU A 656 -9.36 -18.68 -7.28
CA LEU A 656 -10.70 -19.14 -7.65
C LEU A 656 -11.06 -18.58 -9.03
N SER A 657 -11.10 -19.44 -10.06
CA SER A 657 -11.48 -19.06 -11.42
C SER A 657 -12.87 -19.57 -11.79
N TYR A 658 -13.73 -18.65 -12.26
CA TYR A 658 -15.15 -18.93 -12.50
C TYR A 658 -15.62 -18.75 -13.95
N GLY A 659 -14.87 -18.03 -14.79
CA GLY A 659 -15.22 -17.83 -16.21
C GLY A 659 -14.07 -17.26 -17.04
N GLY A 660 -14.13 -17.44 -18.36
CA GLY A 660 -13.14 -16.87 -19.27
C GLY A 660 -11.78 -17.57 -19.21
N VAL A 661 -10.73 -16.83 -19.56
CA VAL A 661 -9.33 -17.29 -19.58
C VAL A 661 -8.50 -16.41 -18.65
N SER A 662 -7.55 -17.02 -17.96
CA SER A 662 -6.59 -16.33 -17.11
C SER A 662 -5.18 -16.85 -17.39
N ASP A 663 -4.29 -15.96 -17.81
CA ASP A 663 -2.89 -16.27 -18.09
C ASP A 663 -2.04 -15.86 -16.90
N ILE A 664 -1.31 -16.83 -16.37
CA ILE A 664 -0.39 -16.65 -15.27
C ILE A 664 1.00 -17.01 -15.77
N VAL A 665 1.79 -15.98 -16.08
CA VAL A 665 3.20 -16.12 -16.43
C VAL A 665 4.01 -15.95 -15.16
N GLY A 666 4.30 -17.06 -14.50
CA GLY A 666 4.92 -17.11 -13.18
C GLY A 666 4.54 -18.39 -12.42
N LEU A 667 5.23 -18.62 -11.31
CA LEU A 667 4.97 -19.77 -10.44
C LEU A 667 3.78 -19.52 -9.53
N ILE A 668 3.03 -20.57 -9.22
CA ILE A 668 2.02 -20.53 -8.16
C ILE A 668 2.42 -21.38 -6.96
N ASN A 669 2.25 -20.84 -5.75
CA ASN A 669 2.41 -21.55 -4.48
C ASN A 669 1.27 -21.16 -3.54
N LEU A 670 0.21 -21.98 -3.52
CA LEU A 670 -1.11 -21.60 -3.00
C LEU A 670 -1.69 -22.65 -2.07
N ASN A 671 -2.64 -22.22 -1.24
CA ASN A 671 -3.49 -23.16 -0.50
C ASN A 671 -4.43 -23.92 -1.45
N ARG A 672 -5.09 -23.21 -2.36
CA ARG A 672 -6.10 -23.82 -3.23
C ARG A 672 -6.09 -23.22 -4.62
N LEU A 673 -6.16 -24.07 -5.64
CA LEU A 673 -6.53 -23.71 -7.00
C LEU A 673 -7.89 -24.33 -7.33
N TYR A 674 -8.89 -23.48 -7.55
CA TYR A 674 -10.24 -23.89 -7.94
C TYR A 674 -10.55 -23.35 -9.33
N ILE A 675 -10.86 -24.24 -10.26
CA ILE A 675 -11.21 -23.88 -11.63
C ILE A 675 -12.58 -24.46 -11.97
N LYS A 676 -13.50 -23.57 -12.35
CA LYS A 676 -14.84 -23.94 -12.79
C LYS A 676 -15.25 -23.14 -14.01
N ASP A 677 -15.75 -23.82 -15.04
CA ASP A 677 -16.28 -23.25 -16.28
C ASP A 677 -15.32 -22.22 -16.96
N SER A 678 -14.02 -22.32 -16.69
CA SER A 678 -12.95 -21.39 -17.06
C SER A 678 -11.66 -22.13 -17.43
N SER A 679 -10.72 -21.40 -18.04
CA SER A 679 -9.35 -21.87 -18.29
C SER A 679 -8.35 -21.05 -17.48
N VAL A 680 -7.38 -21.72 -16.85
CA VAL A 680 -6.21 -21.09 -16.24
C VAL A 680 -4.97 -21.66 -16.90
N PHE A 681 -4.27 -20.80 -17.62
CA PHE A 681 -3.00 -21.11 -18.26
C PHE A 681 -1.85 -20.71 -17.33
N ILE A 682 -0.91 -21.62 -17.12
CA ILE A 682 0.26 -21.42 -16.26
C ILE A 682 1.53 -21.62 -17.09
N ASP A 683 2.26 -20.53 -17.27
CA ASP A 683 3.58 -20.50 -17.89
C ASP A 683 4.64 -20.25 -16.81
N SER A 684 5.26 -21.33 -16.34
CA SER A 684 6.31 -21.28 -15.31
C SER A 684 7.67 -20.95 -15.96
N PRO A 685 8.44 -19.97 -15.46
CA PRO A 685 9.73 -19.61 -16.05
C PRO A 685 10.78 -20.73 -15.96
N LYS A 686 11.68 -20.79 -16.95
CA LYS A 686 12.79 -21.75 -17.04
C LYS A 686 13.60 -21.87 -15.74
N GLY A 687 13.65 -23.07 -15.20
CA GLY A 687 14.39 -23.39 -13.98
C GLY A 687 13.63 -24.40 -13.13
N ASN A 688 14.31 -25.06 -12.21
CA ASN A 688 13.82 -26.21 -11.42
C ASN A 688 12.75 -25.83 -10.35
N HIS A 689 11.80 -24.96 -10.69
CA HIS A 689 10.80 -24.42 -9.79
C HIS A 689 9.42 -24.96 -10.18
N ASN A 690 8.80 -25.68 -9.25
CA ASN A 690 7.52 -26.33 -9.46
C ASN A 690 6.38 -25.43 -8.99
N SER A 691 5.29 -25.39 -9.74
CA SER A 691 4.03 -24.85 -9.23
C SER A 691 3.43 -25.83 -8.21
N VAL A 692 3.05 -25.33 -7.04
CA VAL A 692 2.60 -26.14 -5.90
C VAL A 692 1.27 -25.62 -5.38
N VAL A 693 0.32 -26.53 -5.17
CA VAL A 693 -0.94 -26.24 -4.50
C VAL A 693 -1.20 -27.29 -3.42
N GLU A 694 -1.76 -26.90 -2.28
CA GLU A 694 -2.23 -27.89 -1.29
C GLU A 694 -3.47 -28.61 -1.84
N ILE A 695 -4.43 -27.85 -2.36
CA ILE A 695 -5.70 -28.36 -2.87
C ILE A 695 -5.92 -27.95 -4.33
N LEU A 696 -6.22 -28.92 -5.20
CA LEU A 696 -6.66 -28.70 -6.57
C LEU A 696 -8.12 -29.13 -6.73
N ASP A 697 -8.96 -28.24 -7.25
CA ASP A 697 -10.35 -28.54 -7.56
C ASP A 697 -10.67 -28.15 -9.01
N LEU A 698 -10.89 -29.14 -9.86
CA LEU A 698 -11.36 -28.96 -11.22
C LEU A 698 -12.82 -29.37 -11.30
N SER A 699 -13.71 -28.39 -11.41
CA SER A 699 -15.15 -28.59 -11.51
C SER A 699 -15.64 -28.22 -12.90
N ARG A 700 -16.67 -28.94 -13.41
CA ARG A 700 -17.53 -28.57 -14.55
C ARG A 700 -16.86 -27.63 -15.57
N GLY A 701 -16.29 -28.18 -16.65
CA GLY A 701 -15.69 -27.39 -17.73
C GLY A 701 -14.39 -26.69 -17.36
N GLY A 702 -13.90 -26.82 -16.12
CA GLY A 702 -12.62 -26.25 -15.70
C GLY A 702 -11.44 -26.88 -16.43
N GLN A 703 -10.54 -26.03 -16.92
CA GLN A 703 -9.33 -26.37 -17.67
C GLN A 703 -8.11 -25.84 -16.91
N LEU A 704 -7.22 -26.75 -16.50
CA LEU A 704 -5.87 -26.41 -16.08
C LEU A 704 -4.95 -26.60 -17.29
N ASP A 705 -4.36 -25.52 -17.77
CA ASP A 705 -3.57 -25.54 -18.99
C ASP A 705 -2.09 -25.29 -18.67
N LEU A 706 -1.26 -26.31 -18.92
CA LEU A 706 0.18 -26.28 -18.71
C LEU A 706 0.96 -26.23 -20.05
N THR A 707 0.28 -25.88 -21.15
CA THR A 707 0.86 -26.04 -22.50
C THR A 707 1.71 -24.84 -22.95
N ASN A 708 2.92 -24.70 -22.40
CA ASN A 708 3.82 -23.56 -22.68
C ASN A 708 4.98 -23.90 -23.63
N GLY A 709 5.04 -25.14 -24.12
CA GLY A 709 6.09 -25.66 -25.00
C GLY A 709 7.34 -26.11 -24.27
N GLU A 710 7.33 -26.15 -22.93
CA GLU A 710 8.48 -26.46 -22.10
C GLU A 710 8.10 -27.47 -21.02
N SER A 711 9.05 -28.32 -20.60
CA SER A 711 8.78 -29.28 -19.54
C SER A 711 8.60 -28.56 -18.21
N GLN A 712 7.43 -28.73 -17.58
CA GLN A 712 7.16 -28.23 -16.23
C GLN A 712 6.55 -29.29 -15.31
N THR A 713 6.67 -29.06 -14.00
CA THR A 713 6.08 -29.94 -12.96
C THR A 713 5.07 -29.18 -12.11
N PHE A 714 3.87 -29.74 -12.01
CA PHE A 714 2.78 -29.27 -11.15
C PHE A 714 2.54 -30.25 -10.00
N ILE A 715 2.54 -29.77 -8.76
CA ILE A 715 2.43 -30.62 -7.56
C ILE A 715 1.17 -30.26 -6.78
N VAL A 716 0.35 -31.28 -6.50
CA VAL A 716 -0.75 -31.21 -5.54
C VAL A 716 -0.36 -31.96 -4.27
N LYS A 717 -0.25 -31.25 -3.15
CA LYS A 717 0.28 -31.81 -1.89
C LYS A 717 -0.74 -32.62 -1.09
N ASP A 718 -1.95 -32.12 -0.91
CA ASP A 718 -2.94 -32.74 0.00
C ASP A 718 -4.08 -33.42 -0.76
N LYS A 719 -4.79 -32.69 -1.63
CA LYS A 719 -5.98 -33.22 -2.27
C LYS A 719 -6.23 -32.66 -3.66
N ALA A 720 -6.52 -33.55 -4.61
CA ALA A 720 -7.09 -33.21 -5.91
C ALA A 720 -8.52 -33.76 -6.04
N SER A 721 -9.46 -32.93 -6.48
CA SER A 721 -10.82 -33.32 -6.82
C SER A 721 -11.10 -32.91 -8.26
N ILE A 722 -11.24 -33.89 -9.16
CA ILE A 722 -11.33 -33.66 -10.60
C ILE A 722 -12.63 -34.22 -11.15
N SER A 723 -13.44 -33.35 -11.76
CA SER A 723 -14.66 -33.73 -12.47
C SER A 723 -14.34 -34.41 -13.81
N SER A 724 -15.12 -35.42 -14.18
CA SER A 724 -15.08 -36.04 -15.52
C SER A 724 -15.45 -35.09 -16.67
N LYS A 725 -15.91 -33.87 -16.35
CA LYS A 725 -16.18 -32.76 -17.30
C LYS A 725 -15.11 -31.67 -17.27
N SER A 726 -13.98 -31.90 -16.62
CA SER A 726 -12.83 -31.00 -16.58
C SER A 726 -11.65 -31.60 -17.34
N VAL A 727 -10.63 -30.80 -17.61
CA VAL A 727 -9.44 -31.22 -18.37
C VAL A 727 -8.16 -30.65 -17.77
N ILE A 728 -7.08 -31.41 -17.91
CA ILE A 728 -5.70 -30.95 -17.71
C ILE A 728 -4.99 -31.04 -19.07
N CYS A 729 -4.42 -29.95 -19.53
CA CYS A 729 -3.65 -29.91 -20.78
C CYS A 729 -2.16 -30.03 -20.45
N LEU A 730 -1.47 -30.99 -21.07
CA LEU A 730 -0.05 -31.28 -20.83
C LEU A 730 0.72 -31.30 -22.14
N ASP A 731 1.92 -30.72 -22.14
CA ASP A 731 2.78 -30.71 -23.31
C ASP A 731 3.28 -32.10 -23.69
N ALA A 732 3.27 -32.34 -25.00
CA ALA A 732 3.78 -33.54 -25.63
C ALA A 732 4.64 -33.21 -26.85
N VAL A 733 5.71 -33.99 -27.02
CA VAL A 733 6.54 -33.94 -28.22
C VAL A 733 5.91 -34.77 -29.35
N ARG A 734 6.45 -34.63 -30.56
CA ARG A 734 5.87 -35.15 -31.81
C ARG A 734 5.52 -36.65 -31.82
N ASP A 735 6.18 -37.48 -31.02
CA ASP A 735 5.88 -38.93 -30.96
C ASP A 735 4.74 -39.29 -29.99
N GLY A 736 4.18 -38.31 -29.29
CA GLY A 736 3.14 -38.47 -28.27
C GLY A 736 3.69 -38.57 -26.85
N THR A 737 5.00 -38.43 -26.65
CA THR A 737 5.62 -38.47 -25.33
C THR A 737 5.30 -37.21 -24.53
N ILE A 738 4.79 -37.40 -23.30
CA ILE A 738 4.42 -36.31 -22.39
C ILE A 738 5.70 -35.78 -21.73
N ILE A 739 5.94 -34.48 -21.84
CA ILE A 739 7.11 -33.83 -21.23
C ILE A 739 6.76 -33.10 -19.93
N ASP A 740 5.50 -32.80 -19.69
CA ASP A 740 5.02 -32.29 -18.41
C ASP A 740 4.82 -33.39 -17.38
N ASP A 741 4.91 -32.99 -16.12
CA ASP A 741 4.59 -33.86 -15.01
C ASP A 741 3.57 -33.24 -14.05
N ILE A 742 2.57 -34.03 -13.69
CA ILE A 742 1.62 -33.69 -12.63
C ILE A 742 1.68 -34.74 -11.54
N LYS A 743 1.95 -34.30 -10.31
CA LYS A 743 2.12 -35.18 -9.15
C LYS A 743 1.01 -34.91 -8.15
N PHE A 744 0.21 -35.94 -7.88
CA PHE A 744 -0.68 -35.96 -6.73
C PHE A 744 0.05 -36.68 -5.60
N GLU A 745 0.63 -35.93 -4.65
CA GLU A 745 1.31 -36.51 -3.48
C GLU A 745 0.30 -36.99 -2.43
N GLY A 746 -0.82 -36.29 -2.32
CA GLY A 746 -1.95 -36.66 -1.47
C GLY A 746 -3.04 -37.45 -2.22
N SER A 747 -4.30 -37.24 -1.81
CA SER A 747 -5.44 -37.99 -2.36
C SER A 747 -5.93 -37.43 -3.71
N LEU A 748 -6.22 -38.33 -4.67
CA LEU A 748 -6.92 -37.99 -5.91
C LEU A 748 -8.35 -38.54 -5.87
N PHE A 749 -9.32 -37.66 -5.98
CA PHE A 749 -10.74 -38.00 -6.09
C PHE A 749 -11.28 -37.66 -7.47
N ALA A 750 -11.63 -38.69 -8.24
CA ALA A 750 -12.32 -38.58 -9.52
C ALA A 750 -13.60 -39.45 -9.45
N PRO A 751 -14.81 -38.86 -9.40
CA PRO A 751 -16.05 -39.61 -9.12
C PRO A 751 -16.30 -40.83 -10.02
N ASP A 752 -15.91 -40.71 -11.29
CA ASP A 752 -16.13 -41.74 -12.30
C ASP A 752 -14.82 -42.50 -12.64
N GLY A 753 -13.74 -42.29 -11.87
CA GLY A 753 -12.37 -42.76 -12.18
C GLY A 753 -11.72 -42.02 -13.36
N VAL A 754 -12.40 -41.03 -13.95
CA VAL A 754 -11.95 -40.33 -15.16
C VAL A 754 -11.25 -39.02 -14.81
N VAL A 755 -10.02 -38.87 -15.27
CA VAL A 755 -9.24 -37.62 -15.30
C VAL A 755 -8.86 -37.35 -16.74
N ASN A 756 -9.54 -36.41 -17.40
CA ASN A 756 -9.24 -36.12 -18.80
C ASN A 756 -7.92 -35.34 -18.90
N ILE A 757 -6.96 -35.93 -19.60
CA ILE A 757 -5.68 -35.32 -19.97
C ILE A 757 -5.68 -35.14 -21.49
N GLU A 758 -5.38 -33.93 -21.96
CA GLU A 758 -5.29 -33.60 -23.39
C GLU A 758 -3.91 -33.04 -23.78
N PRO A 759 -3.42 -33.33 -25.00
CA PRO A 759 -2.07 -32.95 -25.41
C PRO A 759 -1.96 -31.48 -25.85
N GLY A 760 -0.92 -30.81 -25.37
CA GLY A 760 -0.35 -29.59 -25.93
C GLY A 760 0.75 -29.89 -26.94
N ILE A 761 0.72 -29.24 -28.09
CA ILE A 761 1.69 -29.47 -29.15
C ILE A 761 1.91 -28.21 -30.01
N SER A 762 3.08 -28.13 -30.65
CA SER A 762 3.44 -27.01 -31.51
C SER A 762 2.50 -26.85 -32.71
N TYR A 763 2.27 -25.60 -33.12
CA TYR A 763 1.52 -25.27 -34.34
C TYR A 763 2.05 -26.03 -35.58
N ASN A 764 3.37 -26.16 -35.69
CA ASN A 764 4.01 -26.82 -36.82
C ASN A 764 3.66 -28.32 -36.89
N ASP A 765 3.60 -28.99 -35.73
CA ASP A 765 3.27 -30.41 -35.69
C ASP A 765 1.77 -30.65 -35.87
N ILE A 766 0.89 -29.78 -35.35
CA ILE A 766 -0.56 -29.82 -35.67
C ILE A 766 -0.78 -29.69 -37.19
N LYS A 767 -0.07 -28.77 -37.85
CA LYS A 767 -0.17 -28.60 -39.30
C LYS A 767 0.29 -29.85 -40.06
N ARG A 768 1.35 -30.53 -39.59
CA ARG A 768 1.81 -31.80 -40.16
C ARG A 768 0.78 -32.91 -39.99
N PHE A 769 0.23 -33.06 -38.79
CA PHE A 769 -0.79 -34.05 -38.49
C PHE A 769 -2.10 -33.83 -39.26
N SER A 770 -2.39 -32.58 -39.64
CA SER A 770 -3.54 -32.27 -40.49
C SER A 770 -3.46 -32.94 -41.87
N SER A 771 -2.25 -33.29 -42.32
CA SER A 771 -1.99 -33.96 -43.60
C SER A 771 -1.74 -35.47 -43.46
N ASP A 772 -1.66 -36.01 -42.24
CA ASP A 772 -1.40 -37.43 -41.97
C ASP A 772 -2.28 -37.97 -40.83
N PRO A 773 -3.50 -38.44 -41.15
CA PRO A 773 -4.45 -38.98 -40.16
C PRO A 773 -3.96 -40.21 -39.40
N LYS A 774 -3.03 -40.99 -39.97
CA LYS A 774 -2.47 -42.19 -39.31
C LYS A 774 -1.42 -41.80 -38.29
N ALA A 775 -0.51 -40.90 -38.65
CA ALA A 775 0.48 -40.37 -37.71
C ALA A 775 -0.17 -39.67 -36.52
N LEU A 776 -1.28 -38.93 -36.74
CA LEU A 776 -2.04 -38.33 -35.64
C LEU A 776 -2.66 -39.39 -34.72
N LEU A 777 -3.21 -40.47 -35.27
CA LEU A 777 -3.75 -41.56 -34.45
C LEU A 777 -2.67 -42.25 -33.61
N GLU A 778 -1.49 -42.47 -34.19
CA GLU A 778 -0.34 -43.04 -33.48
C GLU A 778 0.15 -42.13 -32.35
N PHE A 779 0.29 -40.83 -32.60
CA PHE A 779 0.58 -39.82 -31.59
C PHE A 779 -0.41 -39.89 -30.42
N MET A 780 -1.71 -39.88 -30.71
CA MET A 780 -2.76 -39.91 -29.68
C MET A 780 -2.74 -41.21 -28.88
N ASN A 781 -2.48 -42.35 -29.52
CA ASN A 781 -2.35 -43.63 -28.83
C ASN A 781 -1.16 -43.65 -27.88
N THR A 782 0.00 -43.15 -28.32
CA THR A 782 1.19 -43.02 -27.46
C THR A 782 0.92 -42.11 -26.27
N PHE A 783 0.31 -40.95 -26.50
CA PHE A 783 -0.05 -39.99 -25.46
C PHE A 783 -1.00 -40.60 -24.43
N VAL A 784 -2.09 -41.23 -24.87
CA VAL A 784 -3.06 -41.88 -23.97
C VAL A 784 -2.43 -43.00 -23.16
N ARG A 785 -1.58 -43.82 -23.77
CA ARG A 785 -0.85 -44.88 -23.07
C ARG A 785 0.01 -44.31 -21.95
N GLN A 786 0.79 -43.26 -22.21
CA GLN A 786 1.65 -42.63 -21.20
C GLN A 786 0.83 -41.93 -20.11
N ALA A 787 -0.24 -41.22 -20.46
CA ALA A 787 -1.13 -40.58 -19.51
C ALA A 787 -1.77 -41.61 -18.55
N ASN A 788 -2.26 -42.74 -19.08
CA ASN A 788 -2.83 -43.82 -18.26
C ASN A 788 -1.77 -44.49 -17.38
N GLN A 789 -0.53 -44.68 -17.86
CA GLN A 789 0.57 -45.16 -17.02
C GLN A 789 0.85 -44.23 -15.82
N LYS A 790 0.78 -42.91 -16.02
CA LYS A 790 0.94 -41.93 -14.93
C LYS A 790 -0.23 -41.95 -13.94
N LEU A 791 -1.45 -42.24 -14.40
CA LEU A 791 -2.68 -42.25 -13.59
C LEU A 791 -2.97 -43.58 -12.88
N ASP A 792 -2.41 -44.69 -13.36
CA ASP A 792 -2.71 -46.05 -12.87
C ASP A 792 -2.53 -46.20 -11.35
N LYS A 793 -1.45 -45.62 -10.81
CA LYS A 793 -1.16 -45.59 -9.36
C LYS A 793 -2.22 -44.88 -8.51
N TYR A 794 -3.13 -44.14 -9.13
CA TYR A 794 -4.24 -43.44 -8.48
C TYR A 794 -5.62 -44.06 -8.77
N GLN A 795 -5.67 -45.25 -9.39
CA GLN A 795 -6.92 -45.90 -9.81
C GLN A 795 -7.77 -45.01 -10.73
N ALA A 796 -7.10 -44.20 -11.56
CA ALA A 796 -7.72 -43.27 -12.49
C ALA A 796 -7.23 -43.53 -13.91
N TYR A 797 -8.00 -43.07 -14.89
CA TYR A 797 -7.63 -43.16 -16.30
C TYR A 797 -8.09 -41.92 -17.07
N THR A 798 -7.44 -41.65 -18.20
CA THR A 798 -7.87 -40.65 -19.17
C THR A 798 -8.63 -41.29 -20.32
N LYS A 799 -9.65 -40.58 -20.80
CA LYS A 799 -10.33 -40.91 -22.06
C LYS A 799 -9.46 -40.52 -23.25
N PHE A 800 -9.82 -41.04 -24.41
CA PHE A 800 -9.21 -40.60 -25.66
C PHE A 800 -9.42 -39.07 -25.84
N PRO A 801 -8.36 -38.27 -26.07
CA PRO A 801 -8.47 -36.82 -26.12
C PRO A 801 -9.38 -36.35 -27.25
N LYS A 802 -10.17 -35.31 -26.97
CA LYS A 802 -11.09 -34.72 -27.96
C LYS A 802 -10.49 -33.49 -28.63
N HIS A 803 -9.40 -32.98 -28.09
CA HIS A 803 -8.77 -31.76 -28.57
C HIS A 803 -7.24 -31.85 -28.55
N LEU A 804 -6.60 -31.03 -29.38
CA LEU A 804 -5.18 -30.69 -29.32
C LEU A 804 -5.06 -29.22 -28.94
N TRP A 805 -4.13 -28.88 -28.05
CA TRP A 805 -3.90 -27.51 -27.59
C TRP A 805 -2.60 -26.96 -28.19
N TYR A 806 -2.55 -25.68 -28.51
CA TYR A 806 -1.34 -25.06 -29.06
C TYR A 806 -0.39 -24.64 -27.93
N THR A 807 0.86 -25.10 -27.98
CA THR A 807 1.90 -24.64 -27.03
C THR A 807 2.22 -23.14 -27.15
N GLN A 808 1.83 -22.51 -28.26
CA GLN A 808 2.08 -21.08 -28.53
C GLN A 808 0.88 -20.17 -28.24
N GLY A 809 -0.23 -20.68 -27.69
CA GLY A 809 -1.37 -19.79 -27.39
C GLY A 809 -2.60 -20.46 -26.79
N GLU A 810 -3.55 -19.63 -26.37
CA GLU A 810 -4.78 -19.99 -25.62
C GLU A 810 -5.86 -20.71 -26.46
N MET A 811 -5.48 -21.40 -27.55
CA MET A 811 -6.42 -22.03 -28.46
C MET A 811 -6.07 -23.50 -28.67
N GLY A 812 -7.07 -24.25 -29.11
CA GLY A 812 -6.91 -25.64 -29.52
C GLY A 812 -7.67 -25.95 -30.80
N ARG A 813 -7.68 -27.23 -31.14
CA ARG A 813 -8.43 -27.83 -32.24
C ARG A 813 -9.21 -29.02 -31.74
N SER A 814 -10.44 -29.20 -32.22
CA SER A 814 -11.14 -30.47 -32.02
C SER A 814 -10.49 -31.59 -32.84
N VAL A 815 -10.62 -32.82 -32.35
CA VAL A 815 -10.13 -34.02 -33.01
C VAL A 815 -11.24 -35.06 -33.05
N ASN A 816 -11.46 -35.62 -34.24
CA ASN A 816 -12.36 -36.74 -34.46
C ASN A 816 -11.57 -37.95 -34.92
N CYS A 817 -11.59 -39.02 -34.14
CA CYS A 817 -10.85 -40.24 -34.43
C CYS A 817 -11.77 -41.40 -34.80
N SER A 818 -11.29 -42.22 -35.74
CA SER A 818 -11.87 -43.48 -36.17
C SER A 818 -10.78 -44.55 -36.25
N PRO A 819 -11.14 -45.84 -36.41
CA PRO A 819 -10.14 -46.89 -36.64
C PRO A 819 -9.23 -46.65 -37.87
N ARG A 820 -9.63 -45.77 -38.81
CA ARG A 820 -8.87 -45.45 -40.02
C ARG A 820 -7.89 -44.28 -39.86
N GLY A 821 -7.99 -43.54 -38.75
CA GLY A 821 -7.19 -42.33 -38.51
C GLY A 821 -7.98 -41.24 -37.78
N CYS A 822 -7.25 -40.20 -37.39
CA CYS A 822 -7.76 -39.01 -36.69
C CYS A 822 -7.74 -37.79 -37.61
N TYR A 823 -8.75 -36.92 -37.49
CA TYR A 823 -8.87 -35.68 -38.25
C TYR A 823 -9.01 -34.49 -37.32
N ILE A 824 -8.30 -33.41 -37.67
CA ILE A 824 -8.34 -32.13 -36.96
C ILE A 824 -9.52 -31.30 -37.48
N GLY A 825 -10.30 -30.76 -36.55
CA GLY A 825 -11.51 -29.99 -36.83
C GLY A 825 -11.38 -28.51 -36.43
N ASP A 826 -12.50 -27.97 -35.95
CA ASP A 826 -12.67 -26.56 -35.63
C ASP A 826 -11.75 -26.06 -34.52
N PHE A 827 -11.49 -24.75 -34.53
CA PHE A 827 -10.82 -24.06 -33.44
C PHE A 827 -11.69 -24.04 -32.19
N ILE A 828 -11.04 -24.14 -31.02
CA ILE A 828 -11.65 -23.98 -29.71
C ILE A 828 -10.82 -23.00 -28.89
N ASN A 829 -11.48 -22.21 -28.04
CA ASN A 829 -10.80 -21.27 -27.13
C ASN A 829 -10.71 -21.84 -25.71
N THR A 830 -11.75 -22.53 -25.24
CA THR A 830 -11.76 -23.15 -23.90
C THR A 830 -12.55 -24.44 -23.91
N TYR A 831 -12.19 -25.36 -23.01
CA TYR A 831 -12.91 -26.62 -22.83
C TYR A 831 -14.38 -26.42 -22.41
N SER A 832 -14.65 -25.41 -21.59
CA SER A 832 -16.02 -25.04 -21.18
C SER A 832 -16.90 -24.54 -22.33
N ASN A 833 -16.32 -23.96 -23.38
CA ASN A 833 -17.06 -23.53 -24.55
C ASN A 833 -17.22 -24.65 -25.59
N ALA A 834 -16.21 -25.52 -25.74
CA ALA A 834 -16.27 -26.69 -26.62
C ALA A 834 -17.35 -27.70 -26.20
N THR A 835 -17.64 -27.78 -24.90
CA THR A 835 -18.65 -28.71 -24.36
C THR A 835 -20.08 -28.18 -24.38
N LYS A 836 -20.31 -26.91 -24.78
CA LYS A 836 -21.66 -26.34 -24.88
C LYS A 836 -22.31 -26.71 -26.23
N PRO A 837 -23.58 -27.13 -26.23
CA PRO A 837 -24.31 -27.31 -27.49
C PRO A 837 -24.41 -25.97 -28.22
N LEU A 838 -24.33 -26.01 -29.56
CA LEU A 838 -24.47 -24.80 -30.38
C LEU A 838 -25.81 -24.10 -30.08
N PRO A 839 -25.86 -22.77 -30.02
CA PRO A 839 -27.10 -22.07 -29.73
C PRO A 839 -28.10 -22.24 -30.88
N MET A 840 -29.39 -22.40 -30.53
CA MET A 840 -30.48 -22.75 -31.47
C MET A 840 -30.54 -21.85 -32.71
N TRP A 841 -30.22 -20.55 -32.57
CA TRP A 841 -30.22 -19.60 -33.68
C TRP A 841 -29.21 -19.95 -34.78
N ARG A 842 -28.06 -20.58 -34.46
CA ARG A 842 -27.10 -21.02 -35.48
C ARG A 842 -27.65 -22.17 -36.30
N TYR A 843 -28.38 -23.09 -35.68
CA TYR A 843 -29.10 -24.15 -36.40
C TYR A 843 -30.17 -23.54 -37.30
N ILE A 844 -30.94 -22.56 -36.81
CA ILE A 844 -31.94 -21.85 -37.62
C ILE A 844 -31.28 -21.15 -38.81
N LEU A 845 -30.18 -20.43 -38.60
CA LEU A 845 -29.45 -19.75 -39.68
C LEU A 845 -28.88 -20.73 -40.72
N SER A 846 -28.36 -21.87 -40.28
CA SER A 846 -27.90 -22.94 -41.19
C SER A 846 -29.06 -23.54 -41.99
N ILE A 847 -30.19 -23.81 -41.35
CA ILE A 847 -31.38 -24.36 -42.00
C ILE A 847 -31.94 -23.36 -43.02
N VAL A 848 -32.06 -22.07 -42.64
CA VAL A 848 -32.48 -21.00 -43.53
C VAL A 848 -31.51 -20.85 -44.71
N GLY A 849 -30.20 -20.91 -44.46
CA GLY A 849 -29.19 -20.92 -45.51
C GLY A 849 -29.33 -22.09 -46.48
N CYS A 850 -29.57 -23.30 -45.98
CA CYS A 850 -29.83 -24.47 -46.83
C CYS A 850 -31.12 -24.32 -47.66
N ILE A 851 -32.19 -23.78 -47.08
CA ILE A 851 -33.45 -23.52 -47.79
C ILE A 851 -33.24 -22.49 -48.89
N LEU A 852 -32.50 -21.40 -48.62
CA LEU A 852 -32.17 -20.39 -49.62
C LEU A 852 -31.30 -20.95 -50.75
N MET A 853 -30.30 -21.77 -50.43
CA MET A 853 -29.47 -22.46 -51.42
C MET A 853 -30.29 -23.41 -52.30
N LEU A 854 -31.21 -24.18 -51.70
CA LEU A 854 -32.13 -25.05 -52.44
C LEU A 854 -33.08 -24.25 -53.32
N ALA A 855 -33.67 -23.16 -52.80
CA ALA A 855 -34.54 -22.28 -53.59
C ALA A 855 -33.77 -21.65 -54.76
N PHE A 856 -32.55 -21.19 -54.54
CA PHE A 856 -31.69 -20.63 -55.58
C PHE A 856 -31.30 -21.68 -56.63
N SER A 857 -31.00 -22.91 -56.19
CA SER A 857 -30.72 -24.04 -57.07
C SER A 857 -31.93 -24.42 -57.92
N VAL A 858 -33.14 -24.46 -57.33
CA VAL A 858 -34.40 -24.73 -58.06
C VAL A 858 -34.71 -23.62 -59.06
N VAL A 859 -34.49 -22.35 -58.69
CA VAL A 859 -34.64 -21.21 -59.60
C VAL A 859 -33.63 -21.29 -60.73
N LEU A 860 -32.36 -21.61 -60.45
CA LEU A 860 -31.32 -21.82 -61.47
C LEU A 860 -31.69 -22.95 -62.43
N VAL A 861 -32.07 -24.13 -61.92
CA VAL A 861 -32.48 -25.29 -62.73
C VAL A 861 -33.70 -24.96 -63.59
N ARG A 862 -34.67 -24.20 -63.07
CA ARG A 862 -35.84 -23.74 -63.85
C ARG A 862 -35.48 -22.70 -64.91
N LYS A 863 -34.45 -21.89 -64.68
CA LYS A 863 -34.04 -20.80 -65.59
C LYS A 863 -33.05 -21.26 -66.66
N THR A 864 -32.28 -22.33 -66.42
CA THR A 864 -31.27 -22.84 -67.37
C THR A 864 -31.77 -23.95 -68.30
N GLY A 865 -33.00 -24.45 -68.14
CA GLY A 865 -33.73 -25.18 -69.18
C GLY A 865 -33.03 -26.40 -69.80
N SER A 866 -32.05 -27.00 -69.13
CA SER A 866 -31.39 -28.22 -69.60
C SER A 866 -30.87 -29.04 -68.41
N GLY A 867 -31.39 -30.26 -68.29
CA GLY A 867 -30.83 -31.26 -67.39
C GLY A 867 -29.47 -31.71 -67.89
N ARG A 868 -28.39 -31.11 -67.35
CA ARG A 868 -27.07 -31.73 -67.21
C ARG A 868 -26.12 -30.75 -66.53
N TYR A 869 -25.69 -31.07 -65.32
CA TYR A 869 -24.32 -30.82 -64.86
C TYR A 869 -23.89 -31.99 -63.98
N GLY A 870 -22.74 -32.57 -64.31
CA GLY A 870 -21.98 -33.46 -63.45
C GLY A 870 -21.07 -32.67 -62.51
#